data_AF-A0AAD6HNB9-F1
#
_entry.id   AF-A0AAD6HNB9-F1
#
_cell.length_a   1.000
_cell.length_b   1.000
_cell.length_c   1.000
_cell.angle_alpha   90.00
_cell.angle_beta   90.00
_cell.angle_gamma   90.00
#
_symmetry.space_group_name_H-M   'P 1'
#
loop_
_entity.id
_entity.type
_entity.pdbx_description
1 polymer ?
#
loop_
_entity_poly.entity_id
_entity_poly.type
_entity_poly.pdbx_seq_one_letter_code
_entity_poly.pdbx_strand_id
1 'polypeptide(L)'
;MATTSSKSPSRILVINPNTSTHMTDGLKPILNQLNYTDVQFEYFTAPNKPVTVGGHKYQPIESINSGEESAQSALNCWSVIDEIPHFDAFLVACYSAHPLVGVLRQHIQEFEASNPEAPKKYVTGIFEASVTASLSLISAFDFLTLGDLHKEQIKESFGIVTTGSIWKEELSKAVSKMLGDTQGSSRFAGVETTGLTAVELHTAEPAEVKRRITNATKRLLQNSATPVGAICMGCAGMAGMEEAVRQGCVEAYGETKAKRVRIVDGVVAGVGVLASMEIITIQAGQCGNNVGSQFWQQLCLEHGISQDGNLEEFATEGGDRKDVFFYQSDDTRYIPRAILLDLEPRVLHGIQSGPYKNIYNPENFFIGENGVGAGNNWGAGYAAGEGVQEEIFDMIDREADGSDSLEGFMLLHSIAGGTGSGLGSFLLERMNDRFPKKLIQTYSVFSDSNDVVVNPYNSLLTLRRLTQDADSVVVLDNLALASIVADRLHVQKPNYDQTNQLVSTVMSASTTTLRYPGYMHNDLAGIIASLIPTPRTHFLVTSYTPFTGDNIEQAKTVRKTTVLDVMRRLLQPKNRMVSINPSKSSCYMSILNIIQGEADPTDVHKSLLRIRERRLASFIPWGPASIQVALTKKSPYLQHTNRVSGLMLANHTSVATLFKRIIQQYDPLRKRNAFIQQYEKEAPFADGLGEFDEARAVVMDLIREYEAAERDDYLDPEAGKENQVGA
;
A
#
# COMPACT_ATOMS: atom_id res chain seq x y z
N MET A 1 19.57 -31.80 9.53
CA MET A 1 19.67 -30.86 10.66
C MET A 1 20.29 -29.58 10.14
N ALA A 2 19.50 -28.76 9.46
CA ALA A 2 19.89 -27.38 9.14
C ALA A 2 19.60 -26.57 10.41
N THR A 3 20.64 -25.95 10.96
CA THR A 3 20.49 -24.95 12.02
C THR A 3 19.66 -23.81 11.45
N THR A 4 18.43 -23.66 11.95
CA THR A 4 17.65 -22.44 11.84
C THR A 4 18.50 -21.31 12.41
N SER A 5 19.18 -20.56 11.53
CA SER A 5 19.78 -19.29 11.90
C SER A 5 18.61 -18.37 12.21
N SER A 6 18.20 -18.28 13.47
CA SER A 6 17.28 -17.24 13.93
C SER A 6 17.89 -15.90 13.53
N LYS A 7 17.31 -15.25 12.53
CA LYS A 7 17.72 -13.91 12.10
C LYS A 7 17.66 -13.01 13.34
N SER A 8 18.72 -12.27 13.63
CA SER A 8 18.70 -11.33 14.75
C SER A 8 17.62 -10.27 14.47
N PRO A 9 16.79 -9.90 15.44
CA PRO A 9 15.73 -8.92 15.25
C PRO A 9 16.31 -7.60 14.73
N SER A 10 15.61 -6.94 13.82
CA SER A 10 15.99 -5.61 13.27
C SER A 10 16.16 -4.63 14.44
N ARG A 11 17.36 -4.07 14.60
CA ARG A 11 17.71 -3.23 15.76
C ARG A 11 17.49 -1.77 15.42
N ILE A 12 16.47 -1.17 16.05
CA ILE A 12 16.17 0.26 15.91
C ILE A 12 16.69 1.00 17.14
N LEU A 13 17.61 1.94 16.93
CA LEU A 13 18.06 2.84 17.98
C LEU A 13 17.14 4.06 18.06
N VAL A 14 16.37 4.13 19.14
CA VAL A 14 15.53 5.27 19.49
C VAL A 14 16.37 6.27 20.27
N ILE A 15 16.69 7.39 19.63
CA ILE A 15 17.57 8.42 20.16
C ILE A 15 16.72 9.50 20.82
N ASN A 16 16.80 9.59 22.13
CA ASN A 16 16.41 10.77 22.89
C ASN A 16 17.60 11.73 22.96
N PRO A 17 17.57 12.86 22.24
CA PRO A 17 18.67 13.81 22.28
C PRO A 17 18.73 14.63 23.57
N ASN A 18 17.76 14.49 24.47
CA ASN A 18 17.78 15.14 25.77
C ASN A 18 18.54 14.28 26.78
N THR A 19 19.12 14.91 27.80
CA THR A 19 19.82 14.17 28.87
C THR A 19 18.86 13.59 29.91
N SER A 20 17.60 14.03 29.91
CA SER A 20 16.55 13.46 30.76
C SER A 20 16.18 12.04 30.33
N THR A 21 16.40 11.07 31.22
CA THR A 21 16.02 9.66 31.02
C THR A 21 14.52 9.42 31.09
N HIS A 22 13.77 10.33 31.72
CA HIS A 22 12.33 10.20 31.87
C HIS A 22 11.61 10.10 30.52
N MET A 23 12.06 10.86 29.51
CA MET A 23 11.48 10.77 28.17
C MET A 23 11.75 9.40 27.55
N THR A 24 12.96 8.89 27.67
CA THR A 24 13.33 7.55 27.19
C THR A 24 12.49 6.45 27.83
N ASP A 25 12.29 6.52 29.14
CA ASP A 25 11.49 5.53 29.88
C ASP A 25 10.00 5.60 29.52
N GLY A 26 9.48 6.79 29.17
CA GLY A 26 8.13 6.98 28.68
C GLY A 26 7.85 6.38 27.29
N LEU A 27 8.86 6.27 26.43
CA LEU A 27 8.71 5.69 25.08
C LEU A 27 8.62 4.16 25.09
N LYS A 28 9.31 3.50 26.02
CA LYS A 28 9.36 2.03 26.14
C LYS A 28 7.98 1.36 26.14
N PRO A 29 7.01 1.73 27.00
CA PRO A 29 5.71 1.07 27.02
C PRO A 29 4.93 1.27 25.72
N ILE A 30 5.10 2.40 25.04
CA ILE A 30 4.39 2.73 23.79
C ILE A 30 4.90 1.84 22.66
N LEU A 31 6.22 1.73 22.52
CA LEU A 31 6.84 0.89 21.51
C LEU A 31 6.60 -0.60 21.78
N ASN A 32 6.62 -1.01 23.06
CA ASN A 32 6.28 -2.38 23.43
C ASN A 32 4.81 -2.73 23.10
N GLN A 33 3.88 -1.79 23.20
CA GLN A 33 2.47 -2.01 22.84
C GLN A 33 2.24 -2.20 21.33
N LEU A 34 3.17 -1.75 20.48
CA LEU A 34 3.09 -1.99 19.04
C LEU A 34 3.29 -3.47 18.69
N ASN A 35 3.80 -4.29 19.62
CA ASN A 35 3.96 -5.75 19.50
C ASN A 35 4.72 -6.17 18.23
N TYR A 36 5.74 -5.43 17.83
CA TYR A 36 6.69 -5.92 16.83
C TYR A 36 7.49 -7.08 17.44
N THR A 37 7.30 -8.29 16.93
CA THR A 37 7.93 -9.51 17.44
C THR A 37 9.41 -9.60 17.11
N ASP A 38 9.83 -8.98 15.99
CA ASP A 38 11.17 -9.14 15.40
C ASP A 38 11.89 -7.80 15.22
N VAL A 39 11.43 -6.75 15.90
CA VAL A 39 12.12 -5.46 16.02
C VAL A 39 12.60 -5.28 17.45
N GLN A 40 13.91 -5.14 17.62
CA GLN A 40 14.50 -4.83 18.91
C GLN A 40 14.72 -3.32 19.03
N PHE A 41 13.95 -2.68 19.90
CA PHE A 41 14.15 -1.28 20.24
C PHE A 41 15.25 -1.16 21.30
N GLU A 42 16.31 -0.42 20.96
CA GLU A 42 17.28 0.06 21.92
C GLU A 42 17.19 1.57 22.04
N TYR A 43 17.72 2.09 23.14
CA TYR A 43 17.47 3.46 23.53
C TYR A 43 18.77 4.17 23.84
N PHE A 44 18.99 5.29 23.17
CA PHE A 44 20.08 6.21 23.47
C PHE A 44 19.50 7.45 24.15
N THR A 45 20.11 7.86 25.26
CA THR A 45 19.81 9.15 25.93
C THR A 45 21.07 9.99 25.92
N ALA A 46 20.97 11.28 25.60
CA ALA A 46 22.14 12.13 25.48
C ALA A 46 22.95 12.17 26.79
N PRO A 47 24.29 12.28 26.71
CA PRO A 47 25.14 12.28 27.89
C PRO A 47 24.85 13.47 28.82
N ASN A 48 24.69 13.21 30.11
CA ASN A 48 24.56 14.25 31.14
C ASN A 48 25.89 14.94 31.51
N LYS A 49 26.94 14.72 30.70
CA LYS A 49 28.27 15.31 30.86
C LYS A 49 28.66 16.02 29.58
N PRO A 50 29.51 17.07 29.66
CA PRO A 50 29.96 17.76 28.47
C PRO A 50 30.73 16.85 27.51
N VAL A 51 30.44 16.96 26.21
CA VAL A 51 31.09 16.18 25.14
C VAL A 51 32.02 17.09 24.34
N THR A 52 33.14 16.56 23.86
CA THR A 52 34.09 17.31 23.02
C THR A 52 34.00 16.83 21.58
N VAL A 53 33.65 17.72 20.66
CA VAL A 53 33.55 17.44 19.22
C VAL A 53 34.36 18.48 18.46
N GLY A 54 35.29 18.04 17.60
CA GLY A 54 36.14 18.96 16.82
C GLY A 54 37.00 19.90 17.67
N GLY A 55 37.38 19.50 18.89
CA GLY A 55 38.15 20.33 19.83
C GLY A 55 37.33 21.35 20.63
N HIS A 56 36.01 21.42 20.42
CA HIS A 56 35.08 22.29 21.16
C HIS A 56 34.26 21.47 22.16
N LYS A 57 34.03 22.03 23.35
CA LYS A 57 33.31 21.38 24.44
C LYS A 57 31.86 21.87 24.50
N TYR A 58 30.90 20.96 24.35
CA TYR A 58 29.47 21.24 24.33
C TYR A 58 28.82 20.78 25.65
N GLN A 59 27.98 21.65 26.22
CA GLN A 59 27.35 21.40 27.51
C GLN A 59 26.10 20.52 27.36
N PRO A 60 25.81 19.61 28.32
CA PRO A 60 24.62 18.78 28.31
C PRO A 60 23.33 19.62 28.31
N ILE A 61 22.29 19.10 27.65
CA ILE A 61 20.97 19.77 27.55
C ILE A 61 19.93 18.88 28.20
N GLU A 62 19.36 19.33 29.31
CA GLU A 62 18.34 18.58 30.07
C GLU A 62 17.05 18.40 29.30
N SER A 63 16.60 19.47 28.66
CA SER A 63 15.42 19.52 27.81
C SER A 63 15.66 20.55 26.73
N ILE A 64 15.55 20.14 25.47
CA ILE A 64 15.64 21.02 24.32
C ILE A 64 14.38 21.90 24.32
N ASN A 65 14.60 23.20 24.35
CA ASN A 65 13.57 24.23 24.33
C ASN A 65 13.85 25.28 23.25
N SER A 66 14.83 25.10 22.37
CA SER A 66 15.06 26.02 21.25
C SER A 66 15.73 25.33 20.06
N GLY A 67 15.72 25.99 18.90
CA GLY A 67 16.44 25.53 17.72
C GLY A 67 17.96 25.47 17.94
N GLU A 68 18.53 26.45 18.64
CA GLU A 68 19.95 26.48 19.01
C GLU A 68 20.32 25.31 19.93
N GLU A 69 19.47 25.03 20.93
CA GLU A 69 19.63 23.88 21.80
C GLU A 69 19.52 22.57 21.03
N SER A 70 18.63 22.46 20.03
CA SER A 70 18.56 21.24 19.19
C SER A 70 19.85 21.01 18.38
N ALA A 71 20.49 22.08 17.91
CA ALA A 71 21.76 22.02 17.20
C ALA A 71 22.92 21.63 18.14
N GLN A 72 22.99 22.25 19.31
CA GLN A 72 23.97 21.86 20.35
C GLN A 72 23.72 20.42 20.82
N SER A 73 22.46 20.01 20.93
CA SER A 73 22.10 18.65 21.32
C SER A 73 22.54 17.61 20.30
N ALA A 74 22.47 17.92 19.00
CA ALA A 74 23.03 17.05 17.96
C ALA A 74 24.55 16.83 18.16
N LEU A 75 25.28 17.86 18.62
CA LEU A 75 26.71 17.77 18.94
C LEU A 75 26.95 17.04 20.27
N ASN A 76 26.04 17.13 21.24
CA ASN A 76 26.12 16.31 22.46
C ASN A 76 25.89 14.82 22.18
N CYS A 77 25.06 14.50 21.18
CA CYS A 77 24.77 13.13 20.75
C CYS A 77 25.81 12.59 19.76
N TRP A 78 26.97 13.24 19.58
CA TRP A 78 27.93 12.87 18.54
C TRP A 78 28.40 11.41 18.62
N SER A 79 28.47 10.83 19.83
CA SER A 79 28.83 9.43 20.03
C SER A 79 27.87 8.43 19.38
N VAL A 80 26.65 8.85 19.01
CA VAL A 80 25.71 7.98 18.28
C VAL A 80 26.25 7.60 16.89
N ILE A 81 27.16 8.40 16.31
CA ILE A 81 27.82 8.07 15.05
C ILE A 81 28.62 6.76 15.17
N ASP A 82 29.21 6.51 16.35
CA ASP A 82 29.97 5.28 16.63
C ASP A 82 29.04 4.05 16.73
N GLU A 83 27.72 4.26 16.89
CA GLU A 83 26.71 3.21 16.93
C GLU A 83 26.19 2.82 15.55
N ILE A 84 26.53 3.57 14.49
CA ILE A 84 26.08 3.30 13.12
C ILE A 84 26.30 1.83 12.71
N PRO A 85 27.47 1.20 12.95
CA PRO A 85 27.70 -0.19 12.57
C PRO A 85 26.76 -1.19 13.26
N HIS A 86 26.21 -0.87 14.43
CA HIS A 86 25.51 -1.82 15.29
C HIS A 86 23.99 -1.85 15.13
N PHE A 87 23.38 -0.86 14.47
CA PHE A 87 21.93 -0.72 14.32
C PHE A 87 21.49 -0.61 12.86
N ASP A 88 20.27 -1.05 12.58
CA ASP A 88 19.68 -1.08 11.23
C ASP A 88 18.87 0.20 10.93
N ALA A 89 18.31 0.82 11.97
CA ALA A 89 17.63 2.10 11.82
C ALA A 89 17.77 3.01 13.05
N PHE A 90 17.62 4.31 12.81
CA PHE A 90 17.78 5.36 13.80
C PHE A 90 16.54 6.26 13.81
N LEU A 91 15.85 6.31 14.96
CA LEU A 91 14.72 7.20 15.16
C LEU A 91 15.12 8.35 16.08
N VAL A 92 15.18 9.58 15.58
CA VAL A 92 15.44 10.75 16.41
C VAL A 92 14.14 11.22 17.06
N ALA A 93 13.98 10.93 18.35
CA ALA A 93 12.81 11.22 19.17
C ALA A 93 12.82 12.66 19.71
N CYS A 94 12.99 13.64 18.82
CA CYS A 94 12.79 15.06 19.12
C CYS A 94 11.89 15.69 18.09
N TYR A 95 10.80 16.31 18.56
CA TYR A 95 9.83 16.95 17.69
C TYR A 95 10.31 18.35 17.32
N SER A 96 11.35 18.37 16.49
CA SER A 96 11.98 19.53 15.87
C SER A 96 12.52 19.09 14.52
N ALA A 97 12.80 20.00 13.60
CA ALA A 97 13.64 19.71 12.43
C ALA A 97 15.09 19.47 12.89
N HIS A 98 15.34 18.33 13.54
CA HIS A 98 16.51 18.12 14.38
C HIS A 98 17.76 17.87 13.51
N PRO A 99 18.84 18.65 13.66
CA PRO A 99 20.03 18.53 12.80
C PRO A 99 20.68 17.14 12.82
N LEU A 100 20.54 16.40 13.93
CA LEU A 100 21.05 15.03 14.07
C LEU A 100 20.55 14.08 12.96
N VAL A 101 19.32 14.24 12.47
CA VAL A 101 18.79 13.41 11.35
C VAL A 101 19.66 13.60 10.11
N GLY A 102 20.05 14.84 9.80
CA GLY A 102 20.93 15.16 8.68
C GLY A 102 22.36 14.67 8.90
N VAL A 103 22.89 14.83 10.12
CA VAL A 103 24.24 14.35 10.50
C VAL A 103 24.34 12.83 10.36
N LEU A 104 23.38 12.09 10.90
CA LEU A 104 23.33 10.63 10.80
C LEU A 104 23.18 10.20 9.36
N ARG A 105 22.33 10.86 8.57
CA ARG A 105 22.18 10.54 7.13
C ARG A 105 23.50 10.68 6.38
N GLN A 106 24.28 11.72 6.67
CA GLN A 106 25.60 11.90 6.06
C GLN A 106 26.58 10.79 6.48
N HIS A 107 26.69 10.49 7.78
CA HIS A 107 27.64 9.48 8.25
C HIS A 107 27.22 8.04 7.89
N ILE A 108 25.91 7.77 7.79
CA ILE A 108 25.39 6.52 7.24
C ILE A 108 25.86 6.37 5.78
N GLN A 109 25.73 7.42 4.96
CA GLN A 109 26.20 7.38 3.57
C GLN A 109 27.72 7.15 3.50
N GLU A 110 28.51 7.79 4.36
CA GLU A 110 29.97 7.58 4.43
C GLU A 110 30.33 6.16 4.89
N PHE A 111 29.58 5.62 5.86
CA PHE A 111 29.74 4.25 6.36
C PHE A 111 29.37 3.22 5.28
N GLU A 112 28.22 3.37 4.62
CA GLU A 112 27.75 2.51 3.54
C GLU A 112 28.72 2.54 2.34
N ALA A 113 29.25 3.71 2.00
CA ALA A 113 30.27 3.84 0.95
C ALA A 113 31.60 3.14 1.32
N SER A 114 31.95 3.11 2.60
CA SER A 114 33.17 2.47 3.09
C SER A 114 33.00 0.97 3.40
N ASN A 115 31.75 0.50 3.53
CA ASN A 115 31.39 -0.88 3.88
C ASN A 115 30.25 -1.36 2.96
N PRO A 116 30.56 -1.69 1.69
CA PRO A 116 29.53 -2.05 0.71
C PRO A 116 28.75 -3.33 1.05
N GLU A 117 29.34 -4.19 1.90
CA GLU A 117 28.73 -5.44 2.39
C GLU A 117 27.80 -5.21 3.59
N ALA A 118 27.80 -4.03 4.22
CA ALA A 118 26.94 -3.77 5.38
C ALA A 118 25.49 -3.53 4.94
N PRO A 119 24.48 -4.01 5.71
CA PRO A 119 23.08 -3.75 5.43
C PRO A 119 22.77 -2.25 5.47
N LYS A 120 21.85 -1.82 4.60
CA LYS A 120 21.41 -0.42 4.51
C LYS A 120 20.82 0.06 5.82
N LYS A 121 21.10 1.32 6.15
CA LYS A 121 20.68 1.93 7.40
C LYS A 121 19.70 3.06 7.16
N TYR A 122 18.65 3.11 7.96
CA TYR A 122 17.57 4.08 7.79
C TYR A 122 17.57 5.11 8.92
N VAL A 123 17.25 6.37 8.61
CA VAL A 123 17.13 7.42 9.63
C VAL A 123 15.98 8.37 9.35
N THR A 124 15.15 8.60 10.36
CA THR A 124 14.08 9.60 10.33
C THR A 124 13.94 10.29 11.68
N GLY A 125 13.35 11.49 11.67
CA GLY A 125 12.93 12.20 12.87
C GLY A 125 11.42 12.10 13.05
N ILE A 126 10.97 12.14 14.31
CA ILE A 126 9.53 12.11 14.60
C ILE A 126 8.78 13.32 14.03
N PHE A 127 9.47 14.45 13.82
CA PHE A 127 8.88 15.64 13.18
C PHE A 127 8.52 15.37 11.71
N GLU A 128 9.48 14.92 10.91
CA GLU A 128 9.28 14.64 9.48
C GLU A 128 8.26 13.51 9.28
N ALA A 129 8.33 12.46 10.10
CA ALA A 129 7.38 11.35 10.06
C ALA A 129 5.94 11.83 10.37
N SER A 130 5.76 12.67 11.40
CA SER A 130 4.44 13.18 11.80
C SER A 130 3.81 14.08 10.74
N VAL A 131 4.61 14.98 10.14
CA VAL A 131 4.12 15.87 9.08
C VAL A 131 3.72 15.05 7.86
N THR A 132 4.53 14.05 7.47
CA THR A 132 4.23 13.18 6.33
C THR A 132 2.95 12.37 6.56
N ALA A 133 2.84 11.72 7.72
CA ALA A 133 1.62 10.97 8.08
C ALA A 133 0.38 11.87 8.09
N SER A 134 0.49 13.07 8.64
CA SER A 134 -0.63 14.01 8.73
C SER A 134 -1.09 14.52 7.36
N LEU A 135 -0.17 14.79 6.45
CA LEU A 135 -0.49 15.17 5.08
C LEU A 135 -1.27 14.06 4.35
N SER A 136 -0.89 12.81 4.55
CA SER A 136 -1.62 11.66 4.02
C SER A 136 -3.04 11.58 4.59
N LEU A 137 -3.21 11.86 5.88
CA LEU A 137 -4.50 11.74 6.57
C LEU A 137 -5.50 12.85 6.25
N ILE A 138 -5.04 14.09 6.04
CA ILE A 138 -5.92 15.23 5.70
C ILE A 138 -6.21 15.35 4.20
N SER A 139 -5.59 14.52 3.37
CA SER A 139 -5.82 14.49 1.92
C SER A 139 -7.10 13.72 1.56
N ALA A 140 -8.17 13.96 2.33
CA ALA A 140 -9.48 13.32 2.21
C ALA A 140 -10.54 14.29 1.64
N PHE A 141 -11.72 13.76 1.30
CA PHE A 141 -12.86 14.52 0.81
C PHE A 141 -14.10 14.20 1.65
N ASP A 142 -14.90 15.21 2.05
CA ASP A 142 -16.07 15.08 2.94
C ASP A 142 -17.24 15.94 2.44
N PHE A 143 -18.41 15.73 3.03
CA PHE A 143 -19.64 16.48 2.81
C PHE A 143 -19.91 17.39 4.02
N LEU A 144 -20.01 18.72 3.82
CA LEU A 144 -20.20 19.67 4.93
C LEU A 144 -21.66 19.81 5.41
N THR A 145 -22.67 19.49 4.59
CA THR A 145 -24.10 19.67 4.91
C THR A 145 -24.98 18.61 4.24
N LEU A 146 -25.85 17.94 5.02
CA LEU A 146 -26.95 17.13 4.47
C LEU A 146 -27.90 18.05 3.70
N GLY A 147 -28.06 17.83 2.39
CA GLY A 147 -29.02 18.53 1.53
C GLY A 147 -28.42 19.26 0.31
N ASP A 148 -27.13 19.60 0.33
CA ASP A 148 -26.43 20.21 -0.82
C ASP A 148 -25.26 19.31 -1.26
N LEU A 149 -25.45 18.63 -2.39
CA LEU A 149 -24.56 17.59 -2.94
C LEU A 149 -23.39 18.18 -3.74
N HIS A 150 -22.56 19.00 -3.11
CA HIS A 150 -21.28 19.45 -3.67
C HIS A 150 -20.12 19.03 -2.76
N LYS A 151 -19.14 18.31 -3.32
CA LYS A 151 -17.89 18.00 -2.61
C LYS A 151 -16.80 19.00 -2.95
N GLU A 152 -16.31 19.66 -1.91
CA GLU A 152 -15.03 20.35 -1.90
C GLU A 152 -13.97 19.36 -1.42
N GLN A 153 -12.72 19.49 -1.91
CA GLN A 153 -11.58 18.94 -1.16
C GLN A 153 -11.76 19.44 0.26
N ILE A 154 -11.73 18.55 1.27
CA ILE A 154 -11.80 19.08 2.62
C ILE A 154 -10.59 20.00 2.69
N LYS A 155 -10.85 21.28 2.86
CA LYS A 155 -9.82 22.24 3.20
C LYS A 155 -9.51 21.97 4.66
N GLU A 156 -9.15 20.73 4.97
CA GLU A 156 -8.69 20.32 6.25
C GLU A 156 -7.21 20.61 6.28
N SER A 157 -6.81 21.18 7.39
CA SER A 157 -5.42 21.33 7.71
C SER A 157 -5.06 20.32 8.77
N PHE A 158 -3.77 20.04 8.89
CA PHE A 158 -3.25 19.45 10.11
C PHE A 158 -2.71 20.57 11.01
N GLY A 159 -2.75 20.36 12.31
CA GLY A 159 -2.14 21.25 13.28
C GLY A 159 -1.25 20.50 14.24
N ILE A 160 -0.43 21.23 14.98
CA ILE A 160 0.49 20.64 15.98
C ILE A 160 0.13 21.19 17.35
N VAL A 161 -0.02 20.30 18.33
CA VAL A 161 -0.07 20.68 19.75
C VAL A 161 1.26 20.30 20.37
N THR A 162 2.03 21.27 20.85
CA THR A 162 3.39 21.08 21.39
C THR A 162 3.51 21.65 22.81
N THR A 163 4.72 21.59 23.38
CA THR A 163 5.05 21.95 24.75
C THR A 163 5.19 23.47 24.95
N GLY A 164 6.42 23.99 25.01
CA GLY A 164 6.73 25.38 25.34
C GLY A 164 6.35 26.38 24.26
N SER A 165 6.10 27.63 24.65
CA SER A 165 5.65 28.72 23.76
C SER A 165 6.62 29.02 22.60
N ILE A 166 7.91 28.82 22.83
CA ILE A 166 9.00 29.04 21.87
C ILE A 166 8.90 28.14 20.61
N TRP A 167 8.34 26.94 20.74
CA TRP A 167 8.18 26.00 19.63
C TRP A 167 7.16 26.44 18.59
N LYS A 168 6.25 27.36 18.95
CA LYS A 168 5.19 27.83 18.05
C LYS A 168 5.76 28.43 16.77
N GLU A 169 6.74 29.34 16.87
CA GLU A 169 7.35 29.96 15.70
C GLU A 169 8.29 29.00 14.95
N GLU A 170 9.11 28.24 15.67
CA GLU A 170 10.09 27.31 15.09
C GLU A 170 9.42 26.20 14.27
N LEU A 171 8.44 25.50 14.84
CA LEU A 171 7.72 24.43 14.14
C LEU A 171 6.90 24.96 12.98
N SER A 172 6.33 26.17 13.11
CA SER A 172 5.62 26.80 11.98
C SER A 172 6.56 27.04 10.79
N LYS A 173 7.75 27.61 11.04
CA LYS A 173 8.77 27.82 10.00
C LYS A 173 9.27 26.50 9.38
N ALA A 174 9.51 25.49 10.23
CA ALA A 174 9.98 24.19 9.79
C ALA A 174 8.96 23.48 8.87
N VAL A 175 7.67 23.50 9.25
CA VAL A 175 6.59 22.95 8.41
C VAL A 175 6.49 23.70 7.09
N SER A 176 6.50 25.03 7.10
CA SER A 176 6.46 25.82 5.85
C SER A 176 7.61 25.47 4.90
N LYS A 177 8.83 25.31 5.44
CA LYS A 177 10.00 24.88 4.65
C LYS A 177 9.81 23.48 4.07
N MET A 178 9.29 22.53 4.84
CA MET A 178 9.03 21.16 4.39
C MET A 178 7.93 21.09 3.33
N LEU A 179 6.90 21.94 3.41
CA LEU A 179 5.82 22.04 2.43
C LEU A 179 6.23 22.79 1.14
N GLY A 180 7.41 23.43 1.13
CA GLY A 180 7.91 24.23 0.00
C GLY A 180 7.15 25.54 -0.20
N ASP A 181 6.48 26.06 0.83
CA ASP A 181 5.50 27.14 0.72
C ASP A 181 6.00 28.41 1.44
N THR A 182 6.17 29.51 0.70
CA THR A 182 6.68 30.79 1.25
C THR A 182 5.58 31.74 1.70
N GLN A 183 4.32 31.44 1.41
CA GLN A 183 3.15 32.22 1.84
C GLN A 183 2.01 31.31 2.33
N GLY A 184 2.06 30.90 3.60
CA GLY A 184 0.93 30.36 4.36
C GLY A 184 0.13 29.23 3.67
N SER A 185 0.53 27.98 3.89
CA SER A 185 -0.14 26.83 3.28
C SER A 185 -1.56 26.62 3.81
N SER A 186 -2.53 26.38 2.91
CA SER A 186 -3.91 26.03 3.27
C SER A 186 -4.05 24.69 4.01
N ARG A 187 -2.99 23.88 4.02
CA ARG A 187 -2.93 22.53 4.60
C ARG A 187 -2.40 22.49 6.04
N PHE A 188 -2.00 23.64 6.60
CA PHE A 188 -1.44 23.71 7.96
C PHE A 188 -2.16 24.75 8.82
N ALA A 189 -2.81 24.31 9.90
CA ALA A 189 -3.58 25.15 10.82
C ALA A 189 -2.69 26.00 11.73
N GLY A 190 -1.43 25.59 11.90
CA GLY A 190 -0.49 26.21 12.82
C GLY A 190 -0.17 25.33 14.03
N VAL A 191 0.46 25.97 15.01
CA VAL A 191 0.98 25.33 16.21
C VAL A 191 0.39 25.98 17.45
N GLU A 192 -0.11 25.17 18.37
CA GLU A 192 -0.54 25.61 19.70
C GLU A 192 0.26 24.90 20.78
N THR A 193 0.37 25.57 21.92
CA THR A 193 1.32 25.19 22.97
C THR A 193 0.57 24.91 24.27
N THR A 194 0.98 23.88 25.01
CA THR A 194 0.43 23.63 26.35
C THR A 194 0.90 24.68 27.35
N GLY A 195 2.04 25.32 27.06
CA GLY A 195 2.72 26.27 27.95
C GLY A 195 3.53 25.57 29.06
N LEU A 196 3.62 24.24 29.01
CA LEU A 196 4.51 23.44 29.83
C LEU A 196 5.76 23.11 29.01
N THR A 197 6.92 23.10 29.65
CA THR A 197 8.13 22.49 29.07
C THR A 197 7.99 20.97 28.97
N ALA A 198 8.87 20.30 28.21
CA ALA A 198 8.84 18.84 28.11
C ALA A 198 9.05 18.16 29.47
N VAL A 199 9.85 18.76 30.37
CA VAL A 199 10.06 18.26 31.74
C VAL A 199 8.82 18.44 32.60
N GLU A 200 8.19 19.63 32.55
CA GLU A 200 6.97 19.91 33.31
C GLU A 200 5.79 19.05 32.88
N LEU A 201 5.74 18.63 31.61
CA LEU A 201 4.72 17.71 31.10
C LEU A 201 4.69 16.37 31.87
N HIS A 202 5.82 15.99 32.47
CA HIS A 202 5.99 14.73 33.19
C HIS A 202 6.06 14.90 34.72
N THR A 203 6.46 16.08 35.20
CA THR A 203 6.57 16.35 36.63
C THR A 203 5.35 17.05 37.23
N ALA A 204 4.54 17.72 36.41
CA ALA A 204 3.29 18.33 36.85
C ALA A 204 2.20 17.29 37.14
N GLU A 205 1.19 17.70 37.90
CA GLU A 205 0.06 16.85 38.24
C GLU A 205 -0.67 16.37 36.96
N PRO A 206 -0.98 15.06 36.82
CA PRO A 206 -1.59 14.53 35.60
C PRO A 206 -2.89 15.24 35.18
N ALA A 207 -3.69 15.67 36.15
CA ALA A 207 -4.90 16.45 35.91
C ALA A 207 -4.59 17.82 35.27
N GLU A 208 -3.51 18.49 35.71
CA GLU A 208 -3.06 19.75 35.13
C GLU A 208 -2.50 19.55 33.73
N VAL A 209 -1.70 18.50 33.50
CA VAL A 209 -1.17 18.15 32.17
C VAL A 209 -2.31 17.89 31.19
N LYS A 210 -3.27 17.04 31.57
CA LYS A 210 -4.48 16.76 30.77
C LYS A 210 -5.22 18.05 30.45
N ARG A 211 -5.48 18.89 31.46
CA ARG A 211 -6.15 20.19 31.30
C ARG A 211 -5.41 21.11 30.31
N ARG A 212 -4.08 21.17 30.38
CA ARG A 212 -3.25 22.03 29.52
C ARG A 212 -3.25 21.54 28.07
N ILE A 213 -3.13 20.23 27.84
CA ILE A 213 -3.23 19.61 26.51
C ILE A 213 -4.61 19.87 25.92
N THR A 214 -5.68 19.55 26.66
CA THR A 214 -7.07 19.79 26.24
C THR A 214 -7.28 21.26 25.86
N ASN A 215 -6.79 22.21 26.68
CA ASN A 215 -6.91 23.64 26.39
C ASN A 215 -6.10 24.07 25.14
N ALA A 216 -4.91 23.51 24.92
CA ALA A 216 -4.10 23.80 23.73
C ALA A 216 -4.76 23.25 22.46
N THR A 217 -5.27 22.02 22.51
CA THR A 217 -6.05 21.42 21.42
C THR A 217 -7.27 22.27 21.09
N LYS A 218 -8.02 22.74 22.10
CA LYS A 218 -9.18 23.62 21.87
C LYS A 218 -8.78 24.91 21.17
N ARG A 219 -7.70 25.56 21.62
CA ARG A 219 -7.18 26.77 20.95
C ARG A 219 -6.81 26.49 19.49
N LEU A 220 -6.18 25.35 19.21
CA LEU A 220 -5.76 25.01 17.85
C LEU A 220 -6.96 24.89 16.92
N LEU A 221 -8.01 24.22 17.39
CA LEU A 221 -9.24 23.97 16.65
C LEU A 221 -10.13 25.22 16.52
N GLN A 222 -10.07 26.12 17.50
CA GLN A 222 -10.86 27.36 17.50
C GLN A 222 -10.20 28.49 16.70
N ASN A 223 -8.87 28.51 16.65
CA ASN A 223 -8.10 29.57 15.99
C ASN A 223 -7.75 29.24 14.52
N SER A 224 -8.04 28.03 14.05
CA SER A 224 -7.71 27.62 12.68
C SER A 224 -8.71 28.22 11.67
N ALA A 225 -8.18 28.76 10.58
CA ALA A 225 -9.00 29.28 9.46
C ALA A 225 -9.69 28.17 8.66
N THR A 226 -9.19 26.93 8.80
CA THR A 226 -9.67 25.72 8.15
C THR A 226 -10.00 24.66 9.20
N PRO A 227 -10.99 23.77 8.97
CA PRO A 227 -11.20 22.62 9.84
C PRO A 227 -9.90 21.81 9.99
N VAL A 228 -9.68 21.24 11.17
CA VAL A 228 -8.45 20.47 11.45
C VAL A 228 -8.78 18.99 11.39
N GLY A 229 -8.25 18.30 10.40
CA GLY A 229 -8.49 16.87 10.15
C GLY A 229 -7.49 15.96 10.85
N ALA A 230 -6.29 16.47 11.15
CA ALA A 230 -5.26 15.74 11.88
C ALA A 230 -4.54 16.65 12.90
N ILE A 231 -4.19 16.08 14.05
CA ILE A 231 -3.41 16.77 15.09
C ILE A 231 -2.17 15.93 15.40
N CYS A 232 -1.00 16.51 15.18
CA CYS A 232 0.25 15.92 15.65
C CYS A 232 0.48 16.26 17.12
N MET A 233 0.89 15.26 17.89
CA MET A 233 1.47 15.49 19.22
C MET A 233 2.93 15.90 19.04
N GLY A 234 3.17 17.20 19.24
CA GLY A 234 4.39 17.92 18.91
C GLY A 234 5.53 17.74 19.91
N CYS A 235 5.63 16.60 20.57
CA CYS A 235 6.70 16.26 21.51
C CYS A 235 6.73 14.74 21.76
N ALA A 236 7.93 14.15 21.85
CA ALA A 236 8.07 12.75 22.24
C ALA A 236 7.50 12.46 23.64
N GLY A 237 7.59 13.42 24.56
CA GLY A 237 7.01 13.30 25.91
C GLY A 237 5.48 13.31 25.93
N MET A 238 4.81 13.67 24.84
CA MET A 238 3.35 13.61 24.72
C MET A 238 2.87 12.24 24.19
N ALA A 239 3.78 11.33 23.88
CA ALA A 239 3.40 10.03 23.35
C ALA A 239 2.54 9.26 24.37
N GLY A 240 1.47 8.61 23.89
CA GLY A 240 0.49 7.93 24.75
C GLY A 240 -0.50 8.86 25.49
N MET A 241 -0.54 10.16 25.16
CA MET A 241 -1.49 11.13 25.73
C MET A 241 -2.66 11.48 24.78
N GLU A 242 -3.00 10.58 23.85
CA GLU A 242 -4.02 10.81 22.82
C GLU A 242 -5.39 11.09 23.42
N GLU A 243 -5.70 10.52 24.59
CA GLU A 243 -6.96 10.75 25.29
C GLU A 243 -7.16 12.23 25.66
N ALA A 244 -6.09 12.92 26.08
CA ALA A 244 -6.15 14.34 26.45
C ALA A 244 -6.39 15.24 25.22
N VAL A 245 -5.76 14.90 24.09
CA VAL A 245 -5.99 15.56 22.80
C VAL A 245 -7.42 15.26 22.31
N ARG A 246 -7.87 14.00 22.42
CA ARG A 246 -9.22 13.57 22.04
C ARG A 246 -10.28 14.31 22.84
N GLN A 247 -10.08 14.48 24.15
CA GLN A 247 -10.95 15.28 25.01
C GLN A 247 -11.02 16.74 24.53
N GLY A 248 -9.88 17.33 24.15
CA GLY A 248 -9.83 18.67 23.55
C GLY A 248 -10.63 18.77 22.24
N CYS A 249 -10.54 17.75 21.39
CA CYS A 249 -11.36 17.67 20.18
C CYS A 249 -12.85 17.59 20.49
N VAL A 250 -13.25 16.76 21.47
CA VAL A 250 -14.66 16.63 21.89
C VAL A 250 -15.20 17.96 22.43
N GLU A 251 -14.41 18.66 23.25
CA GLU A 251 -14.82 19.95 23.79
C GLU A 251 -14.87 21.08 22.76
N ALA A 252 -14.08 21.02 21.68
CA ALA A 252 -14.07 22.04 20.64
C ALA A 252 -15.07 21.78 19.50
N TYR A 253 -15.16 20.54 19.03
CA TYR A 253 -15.93 20.16 17.84
C TYR A 253 -17.17 19.31 18.15
N GLY A 254 -17.36 18.86 19.39
CA GLY A 254 -18.41 17.91 19.78
C GLY A 254 -18.04 16.46 19.43
N GLU A 255 -18.71 15.48 20.05
CA GLU A 255 -18.33 14.06 19.97
C GLU A 255 -18.23 13.52 18.53
N THR A 256 -19.18 13.85 17.66
CA THR A 256 -19.26 13.30 16.30
C THR A 256 -18.11 13.80 15.42
N LYS A 257 -17.83 15.10 15.42
CA LYS A 257 -16.73 15.69 14.64
C LYS A 257 -15.37 15.37 15.26
N ALA A 258 -15.29 15.29 16.59
CA ALA A 258 -14.08 14.90 17.28
C ALA A 258 -13.59 13.51 16.91
N LYS A 259 -14.48 12.55 16.60
CA LYS A 259 -14.10 11.21 16.11
C LYS A 259 -13.42 11.22 14.74
N ARG A 260 -13.67 12.25 13.90
CA ARG A 260 -13.07 12.38 12.57
C ARG A 260 -11.62 12.88 12.60
N VAL A 261 -11.26 13.65 13.63
CA VAL A 261 -9.90 14.17 13.80
C VAL A 261 -8.93 13.02 14.07
N ARG A 262 -7.92 12.84 13.23
CA ARG A 262 -6.87 11.83 13.43
C ARG A 262 -5.80 12.39 14.36
N ILE A 263 -5.42 11.63 15.39
CA ILE A 263 -4.34 12.02 16.31
C ILE A 263 -3.11 11.25 15.88
N VAL A 264 -2.03 11.98 15.60
CA VAL A 264 -0.76 11.42 15.12
C VAL A 264 0.26 11.49 16.24
N ASP A 265 0.67 10.30 16.69
CA ASP A 265 1.83 10.14 17.55
C ASP A 265 3.09 10.08 16.70
N GLY A 266 4.04 10.97 16.95
CA GLY A 266 5.24 11.09 16.13
C GLY A 266 6.22 9.94 16.30
N VAL A 267 6.23 9.27 17.45
CA VAL A 267 7.08 8.12 17.72
C VAL A 267 6.53 6.90 16.99
N VAL A 268 5.20 6.68 17.05
CA VAL A 268 4.54 5.61 16.30
C VAL A 268 4.68 5.82 14.79
N ALA A 269 4.44 7.05 14.30
CA ALA A 269 4.63 7.38 12.88
C ALA A 269 6.10 7.19 12.44
N GLY A 270 7.05 7.57 13.31
CA GLY A 270 8.48 7.39 13.06
C GLY A 270 8.89 5.93 12.92
N VAL A 271 8.43 5.06 13.83
CA VAL A 271 8.69 3.62 13.73
C VAL A 271 8.00 3.01 12.51
N GLY A 272 6.76 3.39 12.21
CA GLY A 272 6.04 2.88 11.03
C GLY A 272 6.73 3.21 9.70
N VAL A 273 7.50 4.31 9.64
CA VAL A 273 8.34 4.65 8.47
C VAL A 273 9.63 3.83 8.41
N LEU A 274 10.14 3.39 9.56
CA LEU A 274 11.41 2.67 9.68
C LEU A 274 11.25 1.14 9.67
N ALA A 275 10.06 0.61 9.97
CA ALA A 275 9.77 -0.80 9.90
C ALA A 275 9.61 -1.25 8.43
N SER A 276 10.29 -2.35 8.07
CA SER A 276 10.10 -3.05 6.79
C SER A 276 8.63 -3.44 6.63
N MET A 277 8.14 -3.45 5.39
CA MET A 277 6.76 -3.85 5.08
C MET A 277 6.84 -4.92 4.01
N GLU A 278 6.81 -6.18 4.43
CA GLU A 278 6.94 -7.31 3.52
C GLU A 278 5.60 -7.77 2.98
N ILE A 279 5.61 -8.26 1.74
CA ILE A 279 4.44 -8.80 1.06
C ILE A 279 4.76 -10.21 0.57
N ILE A 280 3.93 -11.18 0.95
CA ILE A 280 4.03 -12.56 0.48
C ILE A 280 3.17 -12.72 -0.76
N THR A 281 3.77 -13.20 -1.84
CA THR A 281 3.09 -13.45 -3.11
C THR A 281 2.72 -14.92 -3.23
N ILE A 282 1.43 -15.24 -3.35
CA ILE A 282 0.93 -16.60 -3.55
C ILE A 282 0.48 -16.75 -5.00
N GLN A 283 1.01 -17.75 -5.69
CA GLN A 283 0.71 -18.05 -7.09
C GLN A 283 -0.06 -19.36 -7.17
N ALA A 284 -1.30 -19.30 -7.65
CA ALA A 284 -2.18 -20.47 -7.67
C ALA A 284 -2.58 -20.90 -9.10
N GLY A 285 -2.22 -22.13 -9.44
CA GLY A 285 -2.55 -22.79 -10.69
C GLY A 285 -1.79 -22.27 -11.91
N GLN A 286 -2.04 -22.89 -13.06
CA GLN A 286 -1.31 -22.60 -14.30
C GLN A 286 -1.22 -21.10 -14.64
N CYS A 287 -2.34 -20.37 -14.58
CA CYS A 287 -2.34 -18.95 -14.93
C CYS A 287 -1.56 -18.10 -13.93
N GLY A 288 -1.79 -18.31 -12.63
CA GLY A 288 -1.10 -17.59 -11.55
C GLY A 288 0.41 -17.77 -11.60
N ASN A 289 0.87 -19.02 -11.77
CA ASN A 289 2.30 -19.34 -11.85
C ASN A 289 2.98 -18.75 -13.10
N ASN A 290 2.32 -18.75 -14.26
CA ASN A 290 2.90 -18.16 -15.47
C ASN A 290 3.01 -16.63 -15.39
N VAL A 291 1.98 -15.95 -14.89
CA VAL A 291 2.00 -14.50 -14.67
C VAL A 291 3.02 -14.15 -13.59
N GLY A 292 3.01 -14.87 -12.48
CA GLY A 292 3.92 -14.67 -11.36
C GLY A 292 5.38 -14.87 -11.73
N SER A 293 5.69 -15.87 -12.55
CA SER A 293 7.04 -16.06 -13.08
C SER A 293 7.50 -14.84 -13.90
N GLN A 294 6.64 -14.29 -14.78
CA GLN A 294 6.97 -13.08 -15.53
C GLN A 294 7.10 -11.83 -14.65
N PHE A 295 6.29 -11.75 -13.58
CA PHE A 295 6.38 -10.66 -12.59
C PHE A 295 7.71 -10.65 -11.85
N TRP A 296 8.17 -11.80 -11.35
CA TRP A 296 9.45 -11.90 -10.66
C TRP A 296 10.64 -11.63 -11.57
N GLN A 297 10.59 -12.09 -12.82
CA GLN A 297 11.61 -11.75 -13.82
C GLN A 297 11.73 -10.25 -14.03
N GLN A 298 10.59 -9.56 -14.16
CA GLN A 298 10.56 -8.11 -14.31
C GLN A 298 11.10 -7.40 -13.06
N LEU A 299 10.74 -7.87 -11.86
CA LEU A 299 11.28 -7.32 -10.61
C LEU A 299 12.78 -7.51 -10.50
N CYS A 300 13.31 -8.70 -10.81
CA CYS A 300 14.75 -8.95 -10.81
C CYS A 300 15.49 -7.95 -11.71
N LEU A 301 14.98 -7.74 -12.93
CA LEU A 301 15.54 -6.76 -13.86
C LEU A 301 15.47 -5.32 -13.32
N GLU A 302 14.36 -4.94 -12.70
CA GLU A 302 14.17 -3.60 -12.12
C GLU A 302 15.02 -3.33 -10.88
N HIS A 303 15.37 -4.37 -10.13
CA HIS A 303 16.17 -4.31 -8.92
C HIS A 303 17.66 -4.66 -9.14
N GLY A 304 18.04 -4.99 -10.38
CA GLY A 304 19.42 -5.37 -10.71
C GLY A 304 19.84 -6.69 -10.06
N ILE A 305 18.92 -7.65 -10.01
CA ILE A 305 19.14 -9.00 -9.51
C ILE A 305 19.27 -9.92 -10.71
N SER A 306 20.33 -10.72 -10.71
CA SER A 306 20.63 -11.70 -11.76
C SER A 306 19.64 -12.87 -11.76
N GLN A 307 19.71 -13.71 -12.79
CA GLN A 307 18.85 -14.89 -12.93
C GLN A 307 19.10 -15.95 -11.84
N ASP A 308 20.24 -15.88 -11.16
CA ASP A 308 20.61 -16.74 -10.05
C ASP A 308 20.24 -16.16 -8.68
N GLY A 309 19.65 -14.94 -8.65
CA GLY A 309 19.24 -14.26 -7.43
C GLY A 309 20.32 -13.39 -6.80
N ASN A 310 21.48 -13.25 -7.44
CA ASN A 310 22.58 -12.42 -6.92
C ASN A 310 22.44 -10.97 -7.40
N LEU A 311 22.74 -10.03 -6.54
CA LEU A 311 22.79 -8.60 -6.84
C LEU A 311 23.93 -8.30 -7.83
N GLU A 312 23.61 -7.59 -8.89
CA GLU A 312 24.60 -7.12 -9.87
C GLU A 312 25.44 -5.98 -9.28
N GLU A 313 26.72 -5.89 -9.65
CA GLU A 313 27.66 -4.89 -9.09
C GLU A 313 27.19 -3.44 -9.30
N PHE A 314 26.52 -3.17 -10.42
CA PHE A 314 25.97 -1.83 -10.71
C PHE A 314 24.74 -1.50 -9.87
N ALA A 315 24.18 -2.46 -9.14
CA ALA A 315 22.92 -2.34 -8.41
C ALA A 315 23.08 -2.12 -6.90
N THR A 316 24.30 -2.17 -6.38
CA THR A 316 24.62 -1.98 -4.95
C THR A 316 24.16 -0.61 -4.41
N GLU A 317 24.22 0.45 -5.22
CA GLU A 317 23.88 1.83 -4.81
C GLU A 317 22.45 2.27 -5.16
N GLY A 318 21.58 1.36 -5.62
CA GLY A 318 20.21 1.73 -5.99
C GLY A 318 19.38 2.08 -4.78
N GLY A 319 18.81 3.29 -4.73
CA GLY A 319 17.93 3.75 -3.65
C GLY A 319 16.55 3.06 -3.59
N ASP A 320 16.43 1.85 -4.12
CA ASP A 320 15.22 1.02 -4.12
C ASP A 320 15.14 0.11 -2.87
N ARG A 321 13.89 -0.26 -2.53
CA ARG A 321 13.50 -1.17 -1.45
C ARG A 321 13.27 -2.57 -2.02
N LYS A 322 14.25 -3.45 -1.81
CA LYS A 322 14.20 -4.86 -2.24
C LYS A 322 13.50 -5.74 -1.19
N ASP A 323 13.60 -5.35 0.07
CA ASP A 323 13.05 -5.98 1.29
C ASP A 323 11.55 -6.30 1.22
N VAL A 324 10.77 -5.46 0.52
CA VAL A 324 9.31 -5.61 0.39
C VAL A 324 8.93 -6.96 -0.23
N PHE A 325 9.61 -7.33 -1.32
CA PHE A 325 9.27 -8.51 -2.13
C PHE A 325 10.33 -9.60 -2.08
N PHE A 326 11.56 -9.28 -1.67
CA PHE A 326 12.66 -10.22 -1.60
C PHE A 326 13.14 -10.39 -0.15
N TYR A 327 13.35 -11.64 0.23
CA TYR A 327 14.14 -12.03 1.37
C TYR A 327 15.63 -12.02 0.98
N GLN A 328 16.46 -11.34 1.77
CA GLN A 328 17.91 -11.38 1.58
C GLN A 328 18.50 -12.54 2.39
N SER A 329 19.04 -13.56 1.71
CA SER A 329 19.60 -14.75 2.37
C SER A 329 21.06 -14.59 2.78
N ASP A 330 21.82 -13.81 2.01
CA ASP A 330 23.20 -13.40 2.29
C ASP A 330 23.44 -11.99 1.72
N ASP A 331 24.64 -11.44 1.85
CA ASP A 331 24.95 -10.06 1.45
C ASP A 331 24.62 -9.74 -0.01
N THR A 332 24.53 -10.77 -0.87
CA THR A 332 24.29 -10.60 -2.31
C THR A 332 23.04 -11.28 -2.83
N ARG A 333 22.49 -12.26 -2.12
CA ARG A 333 21.45 -13.16 -2.65
C ARG A 333 20.07 -12.76 -2.16
N TYR A 334 19.20 -12.52 -3.13
CA TYR A 334 17.80 -12.14 -2.96
C TYR A 334 16.89 -13.25 -3.46
N ILE A 335 16.00 -13.70 -2.59
CA ILE A 335 15.03 -14.77 -2.81
C ILE A 335 13.63 -14.15 -2.80
N PRO A 336 12.79 -14.35 -3.82
CA PRO A 336 11.41 -13.88 -3.79
C PRO A 336 10.62 -14.44 -2.61
N ARG A 337 9.84 -13.58 -1.94
CA ARG A 337 8.80 -13.98 -0.97
C ARG A 337 7.58 -14.52 -1.72
N ALA A 338 7.79 -15.65 -2.39
CA ALA A 338 6.83 -16.25 -3.31
C ALA A 338 6.53 -17.69 -2.93
N ILE A 339 5.25 -18.05 -2.90
CA ILE A 339 4.74 -19.41 -2.71
C ILE A 339 4.04 -19.83 -4.00
N LEU A 340 4.47 -20.94 -4.57
CA LEU A 340 4.01 -21.43 -5.87
C LEU A 340 3.22 -22.73 -5.68
N LEU A 341 1.94 -22.68 -6.01
CA LEU A 341 0.98 -23.74 -5.74
C LEU A 341 0.37 -24.22 -7.07
N ASP A 342 0.49 -25.51 -7.35
CA ASP A 342 -0.26 -26.13 -8.43
C ASP A 342 -0.60 -27.59 -8.12
N LEU A 343 -1.80 -28.02 -8.49
CA LEU A 343 -2.20 -29.42 -8.41
C LEU A 343 -1.63 -30.22 -9.61
N GLU A 344 -1.15 -29.51 -10.64
CA GLU A 344 -0.52 -30.10 -11.82
C GLU A 344 0.98 -29.74 -11.90
N PRO A 345 1.86 -30.72 -12.17
CA PRO A 345 3.32 -30.49 -12.15
C PRO A 345 3.84 -29.66 -13.32
N ARG A 346 3.09 -29.54 -14.43
CA ARG A 346 3.61 -29.07 -15.72
C ARG A 346 4.26 -27.69 -15.64
N VAL A 347 3.59 -26.73 -15.01
CA VAL A 347 4.06 -25.34 -14.97
C VAL A 347 5.18 -25.18 -13.96
N LEU A 348 5.05 -25.80 -12.79
CA LEU A 348 6.08 -25.74 -11.74
C LEU A 348 7.39 -26.40 -12.18
N HIS A 349 7.33 -27.56 -12.85
CA HIS A 349 8.51 -28.16 -13.48
C HIS A 349 9.13 -27.25 -14.56
N GLY A 350 8.31 -26.50 -15.30
CA GLY A 350 8.78 -25.49 -16.25
C GLY A 350 9.55 -24.36 -15.56
N ILE A 351 9.07 -23.89 -14.40
CA ILE A 351 9.76 -22.87 -13.60
C ILE A 351 11.06 -23.44 -13.01
N GLN A 352 11.04 -24.66 -12.48
CA GLN A 352 12.22 -25.34 -11.91
C GLN A 352 13.29 -25.71 -12.96
N SER A 353 12.94 -25.78 -14.24
CA SER A 353 13.89 -25.98 -15.35
C SER A 353 14.22 -24.69 -16.11
N GLY A 354 13.56 -23.58 -15.77
CA GLY A 354 13.72 -22.29 -16.42
C GLY A 354 15.00 -21.54 -16.03
N PRO A 355 15.28 -20.41 -16.70
CA PRO A 355 16.48 -19.61 -16.44
C PRO A 355 16.54 -19.04 -15.02
N TYR A 356 15.39 -18.68 -14.45
CA TYR A 356 15.27 -18.11 -13.10
C TYR A 356 15.02 -19.18 -12.02
N LYS A 357 15.27 -20.46 -12.28
CA LYS A 357 14.98 -21.53 -11.31
C LYS A 357 15.65 -21.34 -9.94
N ASN A 358 16.82 -20.70 -9.92
CA ASN A 358 17.69 -20.57 -8.75
C ASN A 358 17.27 -19.42 -7.81
N ILE A 359 16.35 -18.55 -8.23
CA ILE A 359 15.89 -17.43 -7.40
C ILE A 359 14.89 -17.89 -6.33
N TYR A 360 14.06 -18.90 -6.65
CA TYR A 360 12.97 -19.32 -5.77
C TYR A 360 13.47 -20.23 -4.65
N ASN A 361 12.84 -20.11 -3.47
CA ASN A 361 13.04 -21.05 -2.39
C ASN A 361 12.42 -22.42 -2.77
N PRO A 362 13.19 -23.52 -2.82
CA PRO A 362 12.65 -24.85 -3.15
C PRO A 362 11.56 -25.33 -2.19
N GLU A 363 11.57 -24.87 -0.93
CA GLU A 363 10.56 -25.21 0.08
C GLU A 363 9.23 -24.46 -0.11
N ASN A 364 9.13 -23.55 -1.08
CA ASN A 364 7.93 -22.77 -1.38
C ASN A 364 7.17 -23.32 -2.60
N PHE A 365 7.50 -24.53 -3.05
CA PHE A 365 6.80 -25.20 -4.15
C PHE A 365 5.88 -26.28 -3.60
N PHE A 366 4.59 -26.15 -3.91
CA PHE A 366 3.62 -27.20 -3.70
C PHE A 366 3.18 -27.79 -5.04
N ILE A 367 3.41 -29.09 -5.21
CA ILE A 367 2.94 -29.86 -6.36
C ILE A 367 2.08 -31.01 -5.83
N GLY A 368 0.82 -31.09 -6.27
CA GLY A 368 -0.09 -32.16 -5.84
C GLY A 368 0.47 -33.57 -6.10
N GLU A 369 0.52 -34.41 -5.06
CA GLU A 369 1.22 -35.71 -5.04
C GLU A 369 0.80 -36.69 -6.15
N ASN A 370 -0.49 -36.66 -6.54
CA ASN A 370 -1.04 -37.60 -7.52
C ASN A 370 -0.96 -37.11 -8.97
N GLY A 371 -0.52 -35.87 -9.20
CA GLY A 371 -0.57 -35.22 -10.53
C GLY A 371 -1.97 -35.11 -11.14
N VAL A 372 -3.01 -35.42 -10.36
CA VAL A 372 -4.41 -35.28 -10.76
C VAL A 372 -4.80 -33.83 -10.49
N GLY A 373 -4.78 -33.03 -11.55
CA GLY A 373 -5.24 -31.64 -11.47
C GLY A 373 -6.73 -31.54 -11.17
N ALA A 374 -7.17 -30.33 -10.84
CA ALA A 374 -8.59 -30.03 -10.64
C ALA A 374 -9.45 -30.13 -11.93
N GLY A 375 -8.86 -30.37 -13.10
CA GLY A 375 -9.60 -30.68 -14.33
C GLY A 375 -10.59 -29.60 -14.79
N ASN A 376 -10.27 -28.31 -14.56
CA ASN A 376 -11.18 -27.17 -14.76
C ASN A 376 -12.48 -27.24 -13.94
N ASN A 377 -12.51 -27.97 -12.82
CA ASN A 377 -13.62 -28.01 -11.89
C ASN A 377 -13.24 -27.27 -10.60
N TRP A 378 -13.98 -26.19 -10.28
CA TRP A 378 -13.79 -25.42 -9.04
C TRP A 378 -13.99 -26.27 -7.79
N GLY A 379 -14.99 -27.15 -7.77
CA GLY A 379 -15.30 -28.01 -6.61
C GLY A 379 -14.16 -28.97 -6.29
N ALA A 380 -13.57 -29.58 -7.33
CA ALA A 380 -12.42 -30.45 -7.19
C ALA A 380 -11.19 -29.68 -6.66
N GLY A 381 -10.95 -28.47 -7.15
CA GLY A 381 -9.87 -27.62 -6.66
C GLY A 381 -10.06 -27.18 -5.20
N TYR A 382 -11.30 -26.85 -4.81
CA TYR A 382 -11.64 -26.48 -3.44
C TYR A 382 -11.50 -27.67 -2.48
N ALA A 383 -12.03 -28.84 -2.85
CA ALA A 383 -11.93 -30.08 -2.07
C ALA A 383 -10.47 -30.55 -1.94
N ALA A 384 -9.66 -30.40 -2.99
CA ALA A 384 -8.23 -30.66 -2.91
C ALA A 384 -7.55 -29.76 -1.88
N GLY A 385 -7.95 -28.47 -1.79
CA GLY A 385 -7.46 -27.51 -0.80
C GLY A 385 -7.63 -27.98 0.64
N GLU A 386 -8.76 -28.61 0.98
CA GLU A 386 -8.96 -29.18 2.32
C GLU A 386 -7.96 -30.28 2.65
N GLY A 387 -7.67 -31.15 1.69
CA GLY A 387 -6.73 -32.27 1.89
C GLY A 387 -5.28 -31.84 2.01
N VAL A 388 -4.92 -30.67 1.47
CA VAL A 388 -3.53 -30.16 1.41
C VAL A 388 -3.34 -28.91 2.28
N GLN A 389 -4.32 -28.58 3.10
CA GLN A 389 -4.33 -27.35 3.89
C GLN A 389 -3.11 -27.26 4.80
N GLU A 390 -2.78 -28.32 5.54
CA GLU A 390 -1.69 -28.32 6.51
C GLU A 390 -0.35 -27.97 5.82
N GLU A 391 -0.04 -28.63 4.71
CA GLU A 391 1.21 -28.38 3.97
C GLU A 391 1.28 -26.96 3.41
N ILE A 392 0.20 -26.47 2.78
CA ILE A 392 0.18 -25.12 2.22
C ILE A 392 0.30 -24.05 3.31
N PHE A 393 -0.42 -24.22 4.42
CA PHE A 393 -0.37 -23.24 5.51
C PHE A 393 0.95 -23.29 6.28
N ASP A 394 1.59 -24.45 6.43
CA ASP A 394 2.94 -24.53 6.99
C ASP A 394 3.94 -23.70 6.16
N MET A 395 3.81 -23.70 4.82
CA MET A 395 4.61 -22.81 3.97
C MET A 395 4.27 -21.33 4.17
N ILE A 396 2.97 -20.98 4.24
CA ILE A 396 2.52 -19.60 4.43
C ILE A 396 2.96 -19.06 5.79
N ASP A 397 2.77 -19.84 6.86
CA ASP A 397 3.17 -19.46 8.21
C ASP A 397 4.67 -19.30 8.31
N ARG A 398 5.46 -20.21 7.71
CA ARG A 398 6.92 -20.08 7.72
C ARG A 398 7.41 -18.81 7.02
N GLU A 399 6.80 -18.42 5.90
CA GLU A 399 7.14 -17.16 5.23
C GLU A 399 6.62 -15.93 6.01
N ALA A 400 5.47 -16.04 6.67
CA ALA A 400 4.91 -15.00 7.52
C ALA A 400 5.76 -14.76 8.77
N ASP A 401 6.15 -15.84 9.47
CA ASP A 401 7.06 -15.83 10.61
C ASP A 401 8.48 -15.41 10.22
N GLY A 402 8.86 -15.62 8.95
CA GLY A 402 10.12 -15.14 8.36
C GLY A 402 10.07 -13.68 7.88
N SER A 403 9.01 -12.94 8.16
CA SER A 403 8.82 -11.53 7.79
C SER A 403 8.81 -10.64 9.03
N ASP A 404 9.67 -9.61 9.07
CA ASP A 404 9.85 -8.77 10.26
C ASP A 404 8.57 -7.96 10.57
N SER A 405 7.85 -7.52 9.53
CA SER A 405 6.54 -6.85 9.64
C SER A 405 5.73 -7.06 8.36
N LEU A 406 5.11 -8.24 8.26
CA LEU A 406 4.21 -8.61 7.18
C LEU A 406 3.06 -7.60 7.02
N GLU A 407 2.97 -6.96 5.85
CA GLU A 407 1.88 -6.05 5.52
C GLU A 407 0.64 -6.80 5.03
N GLY A 408 0.86 -7.80 4.17
CA GLY A 408 -0.23 -8.53 3.55
C GLY A 408 0.21 -9.55 2.51
N PHE A 409 -0.78 -10.04 1.78
CA PHE A 409 -0.64 -11.08 0.78
C PHE A 409 -1.09 -10.60 -0.60
N MET A 410 -0.37 -11.04 -1.63
CA MET A 410 -0.72 -10.87 -3.03
C MET A 410 -1.05 -12.22 -3.67
N LEU A 411 -2.33 -12.47 -3.96
CA LEU A 411 -2.76 -13.71 -4.64
C LEU A 411 -2.83 -13.51 -6.17
N LEU A 412 -2.05 -14.28 -6.92
CA LEU A 412 -2.08 -14.34 -8.38
C LEU A 412 -2.81 -15.61 -8.82
N HIS A 413 -3.93 -15.45 -9.51
CA HIS A 413 -4.74 -16.59 -9.91
C HIS A 413 -5.66 -16.27 -11.10
N SER A 414 -6.28 -17.31 -11.66
CA SER A 414 -7.39 -17.16 -12.62
C SER A 414 -8.69 -17.59 -11.99
N ILE A 415 -9.77 -16.87 -12.32
CA ILE A 415 -11.12 -17.17 -11.81
C ILE A 415 -11.81 -18.33 -12.54
N ALA A 416 -11.31 -18.73 -13.70
CA ALA A 416 -12.00 -19.66 -14.60
C ALA A 416 -11.42 -21.09 -14.60
N GLY A 417 -10.17 -21.26 -14.11
CA GLY A 417 -9.50 -22.56 -14.06
C GLY A 417 -10.08 -23.52 -13.02
N GLY A 418 -9.41 -24.64 -12.74
CA GLY A 418 -9.75 -25.52 -11.60
C GLY A 418 -8.97 -25.15 -10.35
N THR A 419 -7.63 -25.20 -10.43
CA THR A 419 -6.73 -24.90 -9.30
C THR A 419 -6.81 -23.44 -8.87
N GLY A 420 -6.53 -22.50 -9.79
CA GLY A 420 -6.52 -21.07 -9.46
C GLY A 420 -7.88 -20.52 -8.99
N SER A 421 -8.98 -21.17 -9.37
CA SER A 421 -10.33 -20.77 -8.98
C SER A 421 -10.72 -21.46 -7.65
N GLY A 422 -10.73 -22.79 -7.61
CA GLY A 422 -11.17 -23.61 -6.47
C GLY A 422 -10.21 -23.54 -5.29
N LEU A 423 -8.95 -23.96 -5.50
CA LEU A 423 -7.91 -23.86 -4.45
C LEU A 423 -7.67 -22.39 -4.07
N GLY A 424 -7.68 -21.48 -5.06
CA GLY A 424 -7.59 -20.04 -4.77
C GLY A 424 -8.71 -19.52 -3.88
N SER A 425 -9.95 -19.97 -4.10
CA SER A 425 -11.11 -19.61 -3.26
C SER A 425 -10.99 -20.16 -1.85
N PHE A 426 -10.54 -21.41 -1.73
CA PHE A 426 -10.26 -22.03 -0.43
C PHE A 426 -9.21 -21.26 0.37
N LEU A 427 -8.11 -20.85 -0.29
CA LEU A 427 -7.05 -20.08 0.34
C LEU A 427 -7.55 -18.71 0.81
N LEU A 428 -8.36 -18.00 0.02
CA LEU A 428 -8.91 -16.71 0.41
C LEU A 428 -9.70 -16.79 1.72
N GLU A 429 -10.62 -17.77 1.84
CA GLU A 429 -11.41 -17.97 3.06
C GLU A 429 -10.51 -18.25 4.27
N ARG A 430 -9.62 -19.25 4.14
CA ARG A 430 -8.78 -19.70 5.27
C ARG A 430 -7.74 -18.65 5.67
N MET A 431 -7.22 -17.87 4.71
CA MET A 431 -6.30 -16.77 4.99
C MET A 431 -7.00 -15.61 5.70
N ASN A 432 -8.23 -15.28 5.31
CA ASN A 432 -9.02 -14.24 5.98
C ASN A 432 -9.28 -14.60 7.45
N ASP A 433 -9.56 -15.89 7.74
CA ASP A 433 -9.73 -16.39 9.11
C ASP A 433 -8.41 -16.42 9.90
N ARG A 434 -7.31 -16.85 9.28
CA ARG A 434 -6.01 -17.04 9.95
C ARG A 434 -5.24 -15.74 10.14
N PHE A 435 -5.34 -14.81 9.19
CA PHE A 435 -4.64 -13.53 9.17
C PHE A 435 -5.61 -12.32 9.06
N PRO A 436 -6.59 -12.17 9.97
CA PRO A 436 -7.69 -11.19 9.83
C PRO A 436 -7.26 -9.71 9.93
N LYS A 437 -5.98 -9.45 10.26
CA LYS A 437 -5.40 -8.10 10.34
C LYS A 437 -4.51 -7.77 9.15
N LYS A 438 -4.30 -8.71 8.23
CA LYS A 438 -3.39 -8.55 7.09
C LYS A 438 -4.20 -8.29 5.84
N LEU A 439 -3.67 -7.45 4.96
CA LEU A 439 -4.36 -7.11 3.71
C LEU A 439 -4.25 -8.24 2.70
N ILE A 440 -5.32 -8.51 1.97
CA ILE A 440 -5.36 -9.47 0.87
C ILE A 440 -5.68 -8.73 -0.42
N GLN A 441 -4.66 -8.56 -1.27
CA GLN A 441 -4.82 -8.05 -2.62
C GLN A 441 -4.74 -9.20 -3.63
N THR A 442 -5.65 -9.26 -4.59
CA THR A 442 -5.60 -10.25 -5.67
C THR A 442 -5.31 -9.61 -7.02
N TYR A 443 -4.56 -10.32 -7.86
CA TYR A 443 -4.46 -10.09 -9.29
C TYR A 443 -5.19 -11.23 -9.99
N SER A 444 -6.47 -10.98 -10.29
CA SER A 444 -7.40 -11.99 -10.76
C SER A 444 -7.55 -11.89 -12.27
N VAL A 445 -7.14 -12.96 -12.97
CA VAL A 445 -7.26 -13.05 -14.44
C VAL A 445 -8.62 -13.61 -14.83
N PHE A 446 -9.42 -12.76 -15.47
CA PHE A 446 -10.72 -13.05 -16.05
C PHE A 446 -10.52 -13.65 -17.45
N SER A 447 -11.19 -14.77 -17.68
CA SER A 447 -11.19 -15.47 -18.97
C SER A 447 -12.62 -15.64 -19.45
N ASP A 448 -12.89 -15.17 -20.66
CA ASP A 448 -14.13 -15.39 -21.40
C ASP A 448 -13.95 -16.48 -22.47
N SER A 449 -12.95 -17.37 -22.32
CA SER A 449 -12.69 -18.37 -23.36
C SER A 449 -13.86 -19.36 -23.48
N ASN A 450 -14.35 -19.54 -24.70
CA ASN A 450 -15.39 -20.52 -25.03
C ASN A 450 -14.85 -21.96 -25.08
N ASP A 451 -13.53 -22.15 -24.93
CA ASP A 451 -12.87 -23.45 -25.02
C ASP A 451 -13.23 -24.36 -23.84
N VAL A 452 -13.54 -23.79 -22.67
CA VAL A 452 -13.94 -24.52 -21.47
C VAL A 452 -15.36 -24.13 -21.09
N VAL A 453 -16.30 -25.06 -21.31
CA VAL A 453 -17.74 -24.82 -21.17
C VAL A 453 -18.21 -24.55 -19.73
N VAL A 454 -17.42 -24.96 -18.73
CA VAL A 454 -17.73 -24.79 -17.30
C VAL A 454 -17.17 -23.50 -16.69
N ASN A 455 -16.45 -22.68 -17.48
CA ASN A 455 -15.87 -21.40 -17.02
C ASN A 455 -16.85 -20.49 -16.27
N PRO A 456 -18.13 -20.35 -16.67
CA PRO A 456 -19.07 -19.49 -15.95
C PRO A 456 -19.39 -19.98 -14.53
N TYR A 457 -19.40 -21.30 -14.29
CA TYR A 457 -19.59 -21.88 -12.96
C TYR A 457 -18.41 -21.53 -12.04
N ASN A 458 -17.18 -21.81 -12.49
CA ASN A 458 -15.96 -21.53 -11.73
C ASN A 458 -15.81 -20.03 -11.42
N SER A 459 -16.08 -19.18 -12.43
CA SER A 459 -15.97 -17.73 -12.30
C SER A 459 -16.96 -17.18 -11.30
N LEU A 460 -18.21 -17.67 -11.28
CA LEU A 460 -19.23 -17.21 -10.34
C LEU A 460 -18.87 -17.58 -8.89
N LEU A 461 -18.45 -18.83 -8.66
CA LEU A 461 -18.07 -19.31 -7.32
C LEU A 461 -16.86 -18.55 -6.78
N THR A 462 -15.86 -18.31 -7.64
CA THR A 462 -14.68 -17.53 -7.27
C THR A 462 -15.01 -16.07 -7.00
N LEU A 463 -15.90 -15.46 -7.80
CA LEU A 463 -16.33 -14.08 -7.59
C LEU A 463 -17.00 -13.87 -6.23
N ARG A 464 -17.77 -14.84 -5.73
CA ARG A 464 -18.31 -14.77 -4.37
C ARG A 464 -17.20 -14.57 -3.34
N ARG A 465 -16.13 -15.40 -3.38
CA ARG A 465 -15.02 -15.31 -2.41
C ARG A 465 -14.18 -14.06 -2.59
N LEU A 466 -13.92 -13.66 -3.83
CA LEU A 466 -13.29 -12.36 -4.11
C LEU A 466 -14.08 -11.17 -3.55
N THR A 467 -15.42 -11.28 -3.48
CA THR A 467 -16.28 -10.22 -2.94
C THR A 467 -16.27 -10.18 -1.41
N GLN A 468 -16.09 -11.32 -0.75
CA GLN A 468 -16.23 -11.46 0.70
C GLN A 468 -14.89 -11.45 1.45
N ASP A 469 -13.84 -11.99 0.84
CA ASP A 469 -12.60 -12.39 1.52
C ASP A 469 -11.34 -11.68 1.00
N ALA A 470 -11.48 -10.75 0.05
CA ALA A 470 -10.36 -9.92 -0.44
C ALA A 470 -10.59 -8.44 -0.16
N ASP A 471 -9.54 -7.71 0.23
CA ASP A 471 -9.61 -6.26 0.46
C ASP A 471 -9.54 -5.46 -0.85
N SER A 472 -8.86 -6.00 -1.87
CA SER A 472 -8.68 -5.35 -3.16
C SER A 472 -8.51 -6.37 -4.27
N VAL A 473 -9.26 -6.22 -5.37
CA VAL A 473 -9.16 -7.11 -6.54
C VAL A 473 -8.73 -6.31 -7.76
N VAL A 474 -7.52 -6.52 -8.26
CA VAL A 474 -7.06 -5.95 -9.53
C VAL A 474 -7.54 -6.86 -10.65
N VAL A 475 -8.45 -6.33 -11.47
CA VAL A 475 -9.09 -7.07 -12.57
C VAL A 475 -8.20 -7.03 -13.81
N LEU A 476 -7.88 -8.22 -14.32
CA LEU A 476 -7.11 -8.41 -15.55
C LEU A 476 -7.94 -9.25 -16.53
N ASP A 477 -8.34 -8.67 -17.67
CA ASP A 477 -9.20 -9.36 -18.64
C ASP A 477 -8.40 -9.83 -19.85
N ASN A 478 -8.32 -11.15 -20.04
CA ASN A 478 -7.62 -11.74 -21.18
C ASN A 478 -8.13 -11.26 -22.53
N LEU A 479 -9.42 -10.93 -22.67
CA LEU A 479 -9.97 -10.43 -23.94
C LEU A 479 -9.42 -9.04 -24.27
N ALA A 480 -9.39 -8.14 -23.27
CA ALA A 480 -8.84 -6.80 -23.44
C ALA A 480 -7.33 -6.83 -23.64
N LEU A 481 -6.61 -7.65 -22.87
CA LEU A 481 -5.16 -7.84 -23.01
C LEU A 481 -4.81 -8.37 -24.41
N ALA A 482 -5.51 -9.38 -24.89
CA ALA A 482 -5.33 -9.91 -26.24
C ALA A 482 -5.59 -8.85 -27.32
N SER A 483 -6.66 -8.05 -27.18
CA SER A 483 -6.95 -6.97 -28.11
C SER A 483 -5.84 -5.90 -28.13
N ILE A 484 -5.32 -5.51 -26.95
CA ILE A 484 -4.23 -4.53 -26.85
C ILE A 484 -2.96 -5.06 -27.54
N VAL A 485 -2.60 -6.32 -27.28
CA VAL A 485 -1.41 -6.94 -27.89
C VAL A 485 -1.57 -7.06 -29.41
N ALA A 486 -2.73 -7.51 -29.90
CA ALA A 486 -3.01 -7.61 -31.32
C ALA A 486 -2.92 -6.24 -32.03
N ASP A 487 -3.54 -5.21 -31.47
CA ASP A 487 -3.56 -3.86 -32.02
C ASP A 487 -2.18 -3.18 -32.00
N ARG A 488 -1.37 -3.44 -30.96
CA ARG A 488 -0.09 -2.74 -30.73
C ARG A 488 1.11 -3.47 -31.35
N LEU A 489 1.16 -4.80 -31.28
CA LEU A 489 2.23 -5.60 -31.87
C LEU A 489 1.94 -5.98 -33.33
N HIS A 490 0.78 -5.58 -33.87
CA HIS A 490 0.33 -5.92 -35.22
C HIS A 490 0.35 -7.43 -35.49
N VAL A 491 -0.03 -8.22 -34.47
CA VAL A 491 -0.12 -9.68 -34.54
C VAL A 491 -1.58 -10.10 -34.68
N GLN A 492 -1.87 -11.09 -35.53
CA GLN A 492 -3.24 -11.57 -35.74
C GLN A 492 -3.77 -12.39 -34.56
N LYS A 493 -2.90 -13.13 -33.87
CA LYS A 493 -3.27 -13.97 -32.73
C LYS A 493 -2.18 -13.86 -31.65
N PRO A 494 -2.43 -13.12 -30.56
CA PRO A 494 -1.46 -12.99 -29.48
C PRO A 494 -1.31 -14.32 -28.74
N ASN A 495 -0.08 -14.60 -28.28
CA ASN A 495 0.18 -15.75 -27.42
C ASN A 495 0.08 -15.37 -25.93
N TYR A 496 -0.02 -16.36 -25.04
CA TYR A 496 -0.13 -16.11 -23.60
C TYR A 496 1.14 -15.46 -23.01
N ASP A 497 2.31 -15.72 -23.59
CA ASP A 497 3.56 -15.10 -23.14
C ASP A 497 3.52 -13.57 -23.32
N GLN A 498 3.04 -13.10 -24.47
CA GLN A 498 2.87 -11.67 -24.76
C GLN A 498 1.84 -11.01 -23.84
N THR A 499 0.72 -11.68 -23.55
CA THR A 499 -0.27 -11.15 -22.60
C THR A 499 0.29 -11.13 -21.17
N ASN A 500 1.06 -12.14 -20.78
CA ASN A 500 1.66 -12.22 -19.44
C ASN A 500 2.75 -11.16 -19.24
N GLN A 501 3.52 -10.80 -20.27
CA GLN A 501 4.44 -9.66 -20.22
C GLN A 501 3.71 -8.34 -19.93
N LEU A 502 2.54 -8.14 -20.55
CA LEU A 502 1.71 -6.97 -20.33
C LEU A 502 1.19 -6.92 -18.89
N VAL A 503 0.72 -8.06 -18.38
CA VAL A 503 0.27 -8.18 -16.99
C VAL A 503 1.42 -7.93 -16.01
N SER A 504 2.59 -8.54 -16.23
CA SER A 504 3.79 -8.33 -15.41
C SER A 504 4.19 -6.85 -15.34
N THR A 505 4.15 -6.15 -16.48
CA THR A 505 4.43 -4.70 -16.53
C THR A 505 3.47 -3.90 -15.64
N VAL A 506 2.18 -4.27 -15.62
CA VAL A 506 1.15 -3.61 -14.82
C VAL A 506 1.32 -3.89 -13.35
N MET A 507 1.60 -5.14 -12.99
CA MET A 507 1.88 -5.56 -11.62
C MET A 507 3.14 -4.88 -11.07
N SER A 508 4.18 -4.77 -11.87
CA SER A 508 5.37 -4.00 -11.52
C SER A 508 5.02 -2.52 -11.33
N ALA A 509 4.25 -1.93 -12.25
CA ALA A 509 3.88 -0.53 -12.18
C ALA A 509 2.96 -0.20 -10.98
N SER A 510 2.06 -1.11 -10.58
CA SER A 510 1.17 -0.92 -9.43
C SER A 510 1.91 -0.99 -8.11
N THR A 511 2.98 -1.77 -8.05
CA THR A 511 3.81 -1.96 -6.85
C THR A 511 5.01 -1.01 -6.79
N THR A 512 5.15 -0.08 -7.75
CA THR A 512 6.34 0.79 -7.85
C THR A 512 6.50 1.69 -6.62
N THR A 513 5.41 2.21 -6.05
CA THR A 513 5.47 3.10 -4.87
C THR A 513 5.90 2.38 -3.60
N LEU A 514 5.72 1.05 -3.55
CA LEU A 514 6.20 0.20 -2.45
C LEU A 514 7.71 -0.04 -2.57
N ARG A 515 8.18 -0.26 -3.81
CA ARG A 515 9.55 -0.66 -4.15
C ARG A 515 10.52 0.51 -4.32
N TYR A 516 10.03 1.68 -4.69
CA TYR A 516 10.84 2.88 -4.82
C TYR A 516 10.28 3.96 -3.91
N PRO A 517 11.03 4.38 -2.87
CA PRO A 517 10.54 5.29 -1.87
C PRO A 517 10.09 6.61 -2.50
N GLY A 518 8.81 6.96 -2.27
CA GLY A 518 8.17 8.18 -2.74
C GLY A 518 7.59 9.01 -1.59
N TYR A 519 6.90 10.10 -1.94
CA TYR A 519 6.26 10.97 -0.94
C TYR A 519 4.85 10.51 -0.52
N MET A 520 4.19 9.64 -1.31
CA MET A 520 2.81 9.19 -1.08
C MET A 520 2.66 7.71 -1.44
N HIS A 521 1.81 7.00 -0.70
CA HIS A 521 1.45 5.58 -0.90
C HIS A 521 2.63 4.62 -0.89
N ASN A 522 3.48 4.72 0.14
CA ASN A 522 4.62 3.81 0.34
C ASN A 522 4.23 2.47 0.98
N ASP A 523 2.94 2.29 1.26
CA ASP A 523 2.33 1.10 1.85
C ASP A 523 1.11 0.65 1.01
N LEU A 524 0.81 -0.65 1.01
CA LEU A 524 -0.36 -1.23 0.36
C LEU A 524 -1.65 -0.71 1.00
N ALA A 525 -1.66 -0.52 2.32
CA ALA A 525 -2.81 0.03 3.05
C ALA A 525 -3.22 1.41 2.51
N GLY A 526 -2.26 2.31 2.29
CA GLY A 526 -2.50 3.65 1.76
C GLY A 526 -2.94 3.64 0.30
N ILE A 527 -2.48 2.69 -0.51
CA ILE A 527 -2.98 2.49 -1.88
C ILE A 527 -4.47 2.09 -1.84
N ILE A 528 -4.81 1.05 -1.07
CA ILE A 528 -6.18 0.52 -0.97
C ILE A 528 -7.15 1.57 -0.44
N ALA A 529 -6.80 2.24 0.66
CA ALA A 529 -7.64 3.27 1.28
C ALA A 529 -7.95 4.44 0.34
N SER A 530 -7.05 4.75 -0.60
CA SER A 530 -7.27 5.81 -1.58
C SER A 530 -8.23 5.43 -2.71
N LEU A 531 -8.28 4.14 -3.04
CA LEU A 531 -8.99 3.62 -4.20
C LEU A 531 -10.37 3.04 -3.84
N ILE A 532 -10.56 2.59 -2.60
CA ILE A 532 -11.73 1.81 -2.21
C ILE A 532 -12.50 2.58 -1.12
N PRO A 533 -13.48 3.42 -1.50
CA PRO A 533 -14.25 4.21 -0.54
C PRO A 533 -15.28 3.37 0.22
N THR A 534 -15.70 2.24 -0.35
CA THR A 534 -16.71 1.32 0.19
C THR A 534 -16.18 -0.11 0.08
N PRO A 535 -16.16 -0.89 1.19
CA PRO A 535 -15.46 -2.18 1.22
C PRO A 535 -15.93 -3.20 0.17
N ARG A 536 -17.21 -3.22 -0.20
CA ARG A 536 -17.75 -4.17 -1.19
C ARG A 536 -17.41 -3.84 -2.64
N THR A 537 -17.06 -2.58 -2.93
CA THR A 537 -16.78 -2.14 -4.29
C THR A 537 -15.27 -1.97 -4.45
N HIS A 538 -14.55 -3.07 -4.39
CA HIS A 538 -13.08 -3.12 -4.34
C HIS A 538 -12.42 -3.71 -5.59
N PHE A 539 -13.18 -3.82 -6.69
CA PHE A 539 -12.66 -4.26 -7.99
C PHE A 539 -12.07 -3.09 -8.78
N LEU A 540 -10.76 -3.15 -9.03
CA LEU A 540 -9.99 -2.10 -9.68
C LEU A 540 -9.74 -2.44 -11.15
N VAL A 541 -10.03 -1.47 -12.02
CA VAL A 541 -9.75 -1.50 -13.45
C VAL A 541 -8.41 -0.83 -13.72
N THR A 542 -7.59 -1.48 -14.55
CA THR A 542 -6.25 -1.02 -14.91
C THR A 542 -6.22 -0.38 -16.30
N SER A 543 -5.43 0.68 -16.46
CA SER A 543 -4.99 1.20 -17.77
C SER A 543 -3.50 1.51 -17.73
N TYR A 544 -2.78 1.30 -18.82
CA TYR A 544 -1.34 1.61 -18.88
C TYR A 544 -0.98 2.35 -20.16
N THR A 545 0.07 3.18 -20.11
CA THR A 545 0.62 3.85 -21.29
C THR A 545 2.05 4.33 -21.04
N PRO A 546 2.94 4.37 -22.04
CA PRO A 546 2.77 3.83 -23.38
C PRO A 546 2.91 2.30 -23.42
N PHE A 547 2.24 1.66 -24.39
CA PHE A 547 2.55 0.30 -24.79
C PHE A 547 3.58 0.37 -25.90
N THR A 548 4.82 0.03 -25.58
CA THR A 548 5.91 -0.04 -26.54
C THR A 548 6.33 -1.49 -26.69
N GLY A 549 6.21 -2.06 -27.89
CA GLY A 549 6.89 -3.31 -28.21
C GLY A 549 8.39 -3.07 -28.43
N ASP A 550 9.19 -4.13 -28.35
CA ASP A 550 10.66 -4.06 -28.50
C ASP A 550 11.12 -3.55 -29.88
N ASN A 551 10.24 -3.55 -30.89
CA ASN A 551 10.53 -3.13 -32.27
C ASN A 551 10.49 -1.60 -32.51
N ILE A 552 10.69 -0.77 -31.48
CA ILE A 552 10.62 0.70 -31.60
C ILE A 552 11.99 1.32 -31.92
N GLU A 553 12.69 0.74 -32.90
CA GLU A 553 13.74 1.48 -33.62
C GLU A 553 13.15 2.42 -34.70
N GLN A 554 11.91 2.18 -35.14
CA GLN A 554 11.29 2.92 -36.25
C GLN A 554 10.46 4.15 -35.84
N ALA A 555 10.13 4.33 -34.55
CA ALA A 555 9.41 5.51 -34.07
C ALA A 555 10.34 6.61 -33.50
N LYS A 556 11.55 6.75 -34.07
CA LYS A 556 12.52 7.82 -33.73
C LYS A 556 12.02 9.26 -34.02
N THR A 557 10.74 9.45 -34.35
CA THR A 557 10.06 10.75 -34.57
C THR A 557 8.94 11.03 -33.56
N VAL A 558 8.98 10.47 -32.35
CA VAL A 558 7.91 10.68 -31.35
C VAL A 558 8.17 11.95 -30.52
N ARG A 559 7.25 12.91 -30.66
CA ARG A 559 7.05 14.08 -29.78
C ARG A 559 7.37 13.75 -28.31
N LYS A 560 8.05 14.67 -27.60
CA LYS A 560 8.20 14.61 -26.14
C LYS A 560 6.84 14.32 -25.50
N THR A 561 6.66 13.10 -24.96
CA THR A 561 5.41 12.71 -24.31
C THR A 561 5.35 13.42 -22.96
N THR A 562 4.35 14.29 -22.79
CA THR A 562 4.16 15.06 -21.56
C THR A 562 3.34 14.29 -20.54
N VAL A 563 3.41 14.68 -19.25
CA VAL A 563 2.56 14.13 -18.17
C VAL A 563 1.07 14.23 -18.54
N LEU A 564 0.66 15.36 -19.12
CA LEU A 564 -0.71 15.56 -19.59
C LEU A 564 -1.13 14.55 -20.66
N ASP A 565 -0.23 14.21 -21.59
CA ASP A 565 -0.53 13.25 -22.65
C ASP A 565 -0.66 11.84 -22.06
N VAL A 566 0.17 11.47 -21.09
CA VAL A 566 0.06 10.21 -20.34
C VAL A 566 -1.28 10.13 -19.63
N MET A 567 -1.61 11.11 -18.78
CA MET A 567 -2.87 11.10 -18.02
C MET A 567 -4.11 11.11 -18.94
N ARG A 568 -4.06 11.84 -20.06
CA ARG A 568 -5.14 11.82 -21.05
C ARG A 568 -5.29 10.45 -21.71
N ARG A 569 -4.18 9.78 -22.02
CA ARG A 569 -4.18 8.44 -22.62
C ARG A 569 -4.69 7.39 -21.64
N LEU A 570 -4.39 7.50 -20.36
CA LEU A 570 -4.87 6.56 -19.32
C LEU A 570 -6.40 6.48 -19.23
N LEU A 571 -7.09 7.61 -19.44
CA LEU A 571 -8.55 7.68 -19.46
C LEU A 571 -9.19 7.10 -20.74
N GLN A 572 -8.42 6.92 -21.81
CA GLN A 572 -8.94 6.45 -23.10
C GLN A 572 -9.29 4.95 -23.03
N PRO A 573 -10.47 4.54 -23.54
CA PRO A 573 -10.90 3.13 -23.51
C PRO A 573 -9.89 2.17 -24.13
N LYS A 574 -9.20 2.58 -25.20
CA LYS A 574 -8.20 1.76 -25.92
C LYS A 574 -6.96 1.35 -25.10
N ASN A 575 -6.77 1.94 -23.92
CA ASN A 575 -5.65 1.62 -23.04
C ASN A 575 -6.09 0.92 -21.76
N ARG A 576 -7.39 0.63 -21.60
CA ARG A 576 -7.95 -0.12 -20.48
C ARG A 576 -7.74 -1.61 -20.71
N MET A 577 -7.34 -2.33 -19.68
CA MET A 577 -7.08 -3.76 -19.72
C MET A 577 -8.28 -4.60 -19.28
N VAL A 578 -9.47 -4.00 -19.30
CA VAL A 578 -10.73 -4.66 -18.96
C VAL A 578 -11.78 -4.30 -20.01
N SER A 579 -12.47 -5.31 -20.55
CA SER A 579 -13.52 -5.16 -21.57
C SER A 579 -14.84 -4.71 -20.92
N ILE A 580 -14.86 -3.47 -20.46
CA ILE A 580 -16.05 -2.82 -19.90
C ILE A 580 -16.78 -1.99 -20.97
N ASN A 581 -18.11 -1.99 -20.90
CA ASN A 581 -18.96 -1.12 -21.72
C ASN A 581 -19.63 -0.08 -20.82
N PRO A 582 -19.02 1.11 -20.61
CA PRO A 582 -19.62 2.13 -19.77
C PRO A 582 -20.98 2.56 -20.31
N SER A 583 -21.99 2.57 -19.44
CA SER A 583 -23.26 3.23 -19.73
C SER A 583 -23.08 4.76 -19.63
N LYS A 584 -24.13 5.53 -19.93
CA LYS A 584 -24.13 6.98 -19.68
C LYS A 584 -24.08 7.32 -18.18
N SER A 585 -24.55 6.41 -17.32
CA SER A 585 -24.55 6.57 -15.85
C SER A 585 -23.24 6.08 -15.20
N SER A 586 -22.45 5.26 -15.92
CA SER A 586 -21.19 4.76 -15.37
C SER A 586 -20.20 5.86 -15.03
N CYS A 587 -19.57 5.71 -13.88
CA CYS A 587 -18.71 6.73 -13.30
C CYS A 587 -17.52 6.13 -12.56
N TYR A 588 -16.49 6.97 -12.37
CA TYR A 588 -15.33 6.68 -11.53
C TYR A 588 -15.67 6.98 -10.07
N MET A 589 -15.42 6.02 -9.19
CA MET A 589 -15.43 6.20 -7.75
C MET A 589 -14.11 6.85 -7.29
N SER A 590 -13.00 6.37 -7.83
CA SER A 590 -11.65 6.84 -7.52
C SER A 590 -10.67 6.51 -8.65
N ILE A 591 -9.58 7.27 -8.73
CA ILE A 591 -8.48 7.05 -9.67
C ILE A 591 -7.16 7.33 -8.98
N LEU A 592 -6.20 6.40 -9.08
CA LEU A 592 -4.79 6.60 -8.75
C LEU A 592 -3.96 6.47 -10.04
N ASN A 593 -3.27 7.54 -10.42
CA ASN A 593 -2.32 7.51 -11.52
C ASN A 593 -0.89 7.41 -10.95
N ILE A 594 -0.20 6.31 -11.22
CA ILE A 594 1.22 6.15 -10.91
C ILE A 594 1.99 6.58 -12.16
N ILE A 595 2.65 7.73 -12.10
CA ILE A 595 3.42 8.30 -13.20
C ILE A 595 4.90 8.05 -12.93
N GLN A 596 5.53 7.28 -13.81
CA GLN A 596 6.93 6.87 -13.67
C GLN A 596 7.81 7.67 -14.64
N GLY A 597 8.87 8.28 -14.14
CA GLY A 597 9.89 8.97 -14.95
C GLY A 597 10.11 10.43 -14.58
N GLU A 598 10.80 11.18 -15.45
CA GLU A 598 11.12 12.59 -15.21
C GLU A 598 9.91 13.51 -15.45
N ALA A 599 9.16 13.78 -14.39
CA ALA A 599 7.99 14.64 -14.38
C ALA A 599 8.12 15.75 -13.32
N ASP A 600 7.82 16.99 -13.72
CA ASP A 600 7.72 18.13 -12.80
C ASP A 600 6.36 18.07 -12.06
N PRO A 601 6.35 18.15 -10.71
CA PRO A 601 5.11 18.22 -9.93
C PRO A 601 4.14 19.32 -10.39
N THR A 602 4.65 20.44 -10.90
CA THR A 602 3.87 21.55 -11.43
C THR A 602 3.06 21.13 -12.66
N ASP A 603 3.63 20.28 -13.51
CA ASP A 603 2.97 19.77 -14.71
C ASP A 603 1.89 18.74 -14.37
N VAL A 604 2.06 17.98 -13.28
CA VAL A 604 1.01 17.11 -12.74
C VAL A 604 -0.21 17.93 -12.32
N HIS A 605 0.01 18.99 -11.53
CA HIS A 605 -1.09 19.85 -11.07
C HIS A 605 -1.85 20.49 -12.23
N LYS A 606 -1.13 21.05 -13.22
CA LYS A 606 -1.73 21.57 -14.47
C LYS A 606 -2.50 20.50 -15.24
N SER A 607 -2.02 19.26 -15.25
CA SER A 607 -2.66 18.15 -15.96
C SER A 607 -3.97 17.73 -15.29
N LEU A 608 -3.99 17.66 -13.95
CA LEU A 608 -5.19 17.40 -13.16
C LEU A 608 -6.26 18.46 -13.40
N LEU A 609 -5.88 19.75 -13.37
CA LEU A 609 -6.81 20.86 -13.65
C LEU A 609 -7.44 20.72 -15.04
N ARG A 610 -6.64 20.45 -16.08
CA ARG A 610 -7.14 20.27 -17.45
C ARG A 610 -8.09 19.08 -17.60
N ILE A 611 -7.84 17.98 -16.90
CA ILE A 611 -8.72 16.80 -16.92
C ILE A 611 -10.07 17.13 -16.30
N ARG A 612 -10.07 17.88 -15.19
CA ARG A 612 -11.28 18.35 -14.50
C ARG A 612 -12.06 19.36 -15.35
N GLU A 613 -11.41 20.38 -15.90
CA GLU A 613 -12.04 21.40 -16.75
C GLU A 613 -12.72 20.79 -17.99
N ARG A 614 -12.07 19.80 -18.61
CA ARG A 614 -12.60 19.14 -19.81
C ARG A 614 -13.61 18.03 -19.52
N ARG A 615 -13.87 17.72 -18.25
CA ARG A 615 -14.77 16.64 -17.81
C ARG A 615 -14.53 15.32 -18.57
N LEU A 616 -13.25 14.95 -18.72
CA LEU A 616 -12.86 13.73 -19.46
C LEU A 616 -13.23 12.43 -18.71
N ALA A 617 -13.61 12.55 -17.44
CA ALA A 617 -14.06 11.47 -16.59
C ALA A 617 -15.33 11.92 -15.85
N SER A 618 -16.34 11.05 -15.84
CA SER A 618 -17.54 11.20 -15.02
C SER A 618 -17.28 10.55 -13.68
N PHE A 619 -17.55 11.23 -12.57
CA PHE A 619 -17.33 10.71 -11.22
C PHE A 619 -18.66 10.45 -10.53
N ILE A 620 -18.63 9.61 -9.50
CA ILE A 620 -19.77 9.33 -8.63
C ILE A 620 -20.46 10.62 -8.16
N PRO A 621 -21.79 10.69 -8.15
CA PRO A 621 -22.50 11.93 -7.83
C PRO A 621 -22.60 12.18 -6.32
N TRP A 622 -22.60 11.13 -5.50
CA TRP A 622 -22.43 11.17 -4.05
C TRP A 622 -20.94 11.35 -3.67
N GLY A 623 -20.07 11.74 -4.60
CA GLY A 623 -18.64 11.79 -4.37
C GLY A 623 -17.91 12.90 -5.10
N PRO A 624 -16.69 13.25 -4.67
CA PRO A 624 -15.87 14.19 -5.38
C PRO A 624 -15.19 13.37 -6.47
N ALA A 625 -14.64 14.08 -7.44
CA ALA A 625 -13.63 13.49 -8.28
C ALA A 625 -12.34 13.18 -7.48
N SER A 626 -12.22 11.95 -6.97
CA SER A 626 -10.97 11.45 -6.39
C SER A 626 -10.02 11.05 -7.51
N ILE A 627 -9.04 11.92 -7.78
CA ILE A 627 -7.93 11.64 -8.69
C ILE A 627 -6.64 11.94 -7.94
N GLN A 628 -5.92 10.88 -7.60
CA GLN A 628 -4.62 10.94 -6.97
C GLN A 628 -3.52 10.65 -7.99
N VAL A 629 -2.34 11.22 -7.76
CA VAL A 629 -1.19 11.03 -8.64
C VAL A 629 0.04 10.75 -7.78
N ALA A 630 0.61 9.56 -7.94
CA ALA A 630 1.90 9.20 -7.36
C ALA A 630 2.98 9.39 -8.41
N LEU A 631 4.01 10.17 -8.09
CA LEU A 631 5.19 10.33 -8.93
C LEU A 631 6.28 9.40 -8.43
N THR A 632 6.78 8.55 -9.32
CA THR A 632 7.86 7.61 -9.00
C THR A 632 8.99 7.71 -10.01
N LYS A 633 10.20 7.43 -9.54
CA LYS A 633 11.35 7.27 -10.43
C LYS A 633 11.28 5.88 -11.06
N LYS A 634 11.76 5.77 -12.30
CA LYS A 634 11.94 4.47 -12.94
C LYS A 634 13.17 3.78 -12.37
N SER A 635 13.23 2.46 -12.51
CA SER A 635 14.46 1.70 -12.25
C SER A 635 15.65 2.35 -12.97
N PRO A 636 16.75 2.64 -12.25
CA PRO A 636 17.95 3.20 -12.85
C PRO A 636 18.73 2.20 -13.72
N TYR A 637 18.44 0.90 -13.59
CA TYR A 637 19.18 -0.18 -14.26
C TYR A 637 18.64 -0.51 -15.65
N LEU A 638 17.38 -0.15 -15.90
CA LEU A 638 16.74 -0.40 -17.19
C LEU A 638 16.94 0.79 -18.12
N GLN A 639 17.36 0.51 -19.36
CA GLN A 639 17.36 1.51 -20.42
C GLN A 639 15.92 1.76 -20.89
N HIS A 640 15.36 2.90 -20.48
CA HIS A 640 14.00 3.27 -20.85
C HIS A 640 13.98 3.98 -22.20
N THR A 641 13.25 3.43 -23.16
CA THR A 641 12.95 4.09 -24.44
C THR A 641 12.02 5.29 -24.27
N ASN A 642 11.17 5.27 -23.23
CA ASN A 642 10.19 6.31 -22.94
C ASN A 642 10.55 7.12 -21.70
N ARG A 643 10.61 8.45 -21.85
CA ARG A 643 10.88 9.39 -20.75
C ARG A 643 9.85 9.34 -19.62
N VAL A 644 8.57 9.08 -19.95
CA VAL A 644 7.46 9.01 -18.98
C VAL A 644 6.53 7.85 -19.35
N SER A 645 6.18 7.03 -18.36
CA SER A 645 5.09 6.05 -18.40
C SER A 645 4.08 6.34 -17.31
N GLY A 646 2.89 5.75 -17.42
CA GLY A 646 1.86 5.85 -16.41
C GLY A 646 1.01 4.59 -16.35
N LEU A 647 0.63 4.24 -15.13
CA LEU A 647 -0.41 3.29 -14.80
C LEU A 647 -1.57 4.04 -14.16
N MET A 648 -2.80 3.63 -14.47
CA MET A 648 -4.00 4.05 -13.78
C MET A 648 -4.63 2.84 -13.12
N LEU A 649 -4.81 2.92 -11.80
CA LEU A 649 -5.72 2.08 -11.05
C LEU A 649 -7.00 2.88 -10.82
N ALA A 650 -8.13 2.35 -11.25
CA ALA A 650 -9.39 3.06 -11.18
C ALA A 650 -10.49 2.16 -10.64
N ASN A 651 -11.22 2.65 -9.64
CA ASN A 651 -12.46 2.04 -9.23
C ASN A 651 -13.59 2.66 -10.07
N HIS A 652 -14.18 1.88 -10.97
CA HIS A 652 -15.14 2.36 -11.96
C HIS A 652 -16.37 1.45 -12.02
N THR A 653 -17.56 2.02 -11.89
CA THR A 653 -18.82 1.26 -11.71
C THR A 653 -19.14 0.34 -12.87
N SER A 654 -18.67 0.64 -14.09
CA SER A 654 -18.89 -0.23 -15.25
C SER A 654 -18.21 -1.59 -15.14
N VAL A 655 -17.36 -1.84 -14.13
CA VAL A 655 -16.87 -3.20 -13.83
C VAL A 655 -18.03 -4.17 -13.60
N ALA A 656 -19.19 -3.68 -13.13
CA ALA A 656 -20.42 -4.45 -13.03
C ALA A 656 -20.87 -5.08 -14.36
N THR A 657 -20.51 -4.50 -15.51
CA THR A 657 -20.83 -5.09 -16.83
C THR A 657 -20.09 -6.40 -17.08
N LEU A 658 -18.92 -6.59 -16.46
CA LEU A 658 -18.16 -7.83 -16.51
C LEU A 658 -18.87 -8.92 -15.70
N PHE A 659 -19.32 -8.59 -14.49
CA PHE A 659 -20.06 -9.53 -13.63
C PHE A 659 -21.41 -9.93 -14.26
N LYS A 660 -22.14 -8.97 -14.85
CA LYS A 660 -23.37 -9.24 -15.60
C LYS A 660 -23.14 -10.23 -16.74
N ARG A 661 -22.00 -10.13 -17.45
CA ARG A 661 -21.66 -11.06 -18.53
C ARG A 661 -21.49 -12.49 -18.01
N ILE A 662 -20.78 -12.65 -16.89
CA ILE A 662 -20.59 -13.96 -16.24
C ILE A 662 -21.95 -14.55 -15.84
N ILE A 663 -22.85 -13.76 -15.25
CA ILE A 663 -24.20 -14.21 -14.92
C ILE A 663 -25.00 -14.59 -16.18
N GLN A 664 -24.92 -13.80 -17.25
CA GLN A 664 -25.60 -14.08 -18.51
C GLN A 664 -25.14 -15.39 -19.16
N GLN A 665 -23.89 -15.79 -18.97
CA GLN A 665 -23.36 -17.08 -19.41
C GLN A 665 -23.73 -18.22 -18.45
N TYR A 666 -23.74 -17.95 -17.14
CA TYR A 666 -24.08 -18.91 -16.10
C TYR A 666 -25.57 -19.31 -16.11
N ASP A 667 -26.49 -18.34 -16.19
CA ASP A 667 -27.94 -18.59 -16.03
C ASP A 667 -28.49 -19.64 -17.03
N PRO A 668 -28.15 -19.61 -18.34
CA PRO A 668 -28.58 -20.63 -19.29
C PRO A 668 -28.04 -22.03 -19.00
N LEU A 669 -26.81 -22.13 -18.50
CA LEU A 669 -26.20 -23.41 -18.11
C LEU A 669 -26.91 -23.98 -16.89
N ARG A 670 -27.10 -23.16 -15.85
CA ARG A 670 -27.77 -23.55 -14.61
C ARG A 670 -29.23 -23.93 -14.84
N LYS A 671 -29.98 -23.18 -15.65
CA LYS A 671 -31.38 -23.49 -15.99
C LYS A 671 -31.56 -24.86 -16.65
N ARG A 672 -30.52 -25.36 -17.34
CA ARG A 672 -30.52 -26.68 -17.98
C ARG A 672 -29.82 -27.75 -17.16
N ASN A 673 -29.30 -27.39 -15.98
CA ASN A 673 -28.39 -28.21 -15.19
C ASN A 673 -27.26 -28.83 -16.02
N ALA A 674 -26.73 -28.06 -16.99
CA ALA A 674 -25.69 -28.54 -17.87
C ALA A 674 -24.35 -28.66 -17.11
N PHE A 675 -23.68 -29.81 -17.26
CA PHE A 675 -22.36 -30.12 -16.68
C PHE A 675 -22.29 -30.11 -15.14
N ILE A 676 -23.42 -30.13 -14.45
CA ILE A 676 -23.49 -30.07 -12.98
C ILE A 676 -23.04 -31.37 -12.31
N GLN A 677 -23.16 -32.52 -12.99
CA GLN A 677 -22.84 -33.84 -12.40
C GLN A 677 -21.38 -33.98 -11.98
N GLN A 678 -20.49 -33.14 -12.49
CA GLN A 678 -19.09 -33.10 -12.07
C GLN A 678 -18.92 -32.34 -10.75
N TYR A 679 -19.74 -31.33 -10.49
CA TYR A 679 -19.72 -30.56 -9.25
C TYR A 679 -20.40 -31.30 -8.10
N GLU A 680 -21.52 -32.00 -8.37
CA GLU A 680 -22.27 -32.78 -7.38
C GLU A 680 -21.44 -33.88 -6.68
N LYS A 681 -20.33 -34.30 -7.29
CA LYS A 681 -19.43 -35.31 -6.72
C LYS A 681 -18.43 -34.74 -5.73
N GLU A 682 -18.25 -33.43 -5.73
CA GLU A 682 -17.23 -32.74 -4.94
C GLU A 682 -17.81 -32.33 -3.58
N ALA A 683 -16.97 -32.34 -2.54
CA ALA A 683 -17.38 -32.10 -1.15
C ALA A 683 -18.22 -30.82 -0.94
N PRO A 684 -17.91 -29.66 -1.57
CA PRO A 684 -18.70 -28.43 -1.40
C PRO A 684 -20.16 -28.53 -1.87
N PHE A 685 -20.50 -29.54 -2.67
CA PHE A 685 -21.84 -29.73 -3.23
C PHE A 685 -22.51 -31.02 -2.73
N ALA A 686 -21.94 -31.68 -1.71
CA ALA A 686 -22.48 -32.92 -1.15
C ALA A 686 -23.90 -32.74 -0.57
N ASP A 687 -24.16 -31.58 0.05
CA ASP A 687 -25.47 -31.21 0.63
C ASP A 687 -26.40 -30.51 -0.36
N GLY A 688 -26.03 -30.50 -1.64
CA GLY A 688 -26.81 -29.94 -2.75
C GLY A 688 -26.14 -28.75 -3.44
N LEU A 689 -26.90 -28.11 -4.33
CA LEU A 689 -26.40 -27.06 -5.22
C LEU A 689 -26.59 -25.64 -4.65
N GLY A 690 -26.76 -25.50 -3.33
CA GLY A 690 -27.02 -24.22 -2.66
C GLY A 690 -25.89 -23.21 -2.84
N GLU A 691 -24.64 -23.67 -2.85
CA GLU A 691 -23.46 -22.82 -3.08
C GLU A 691 -23.56 -21.99 -4.37
N PHE A 692 -24.15 -22.56 -5.42
CA PHE A 692 -24.36 -21.85 -6.68
C PHE A 692 -25.39 -20.72 -6.56
N ASP A 693 -26.47 -20.97 -5.81
CA ASP A 693 -27.55 -20.00 -5.63
C ASP A 693 -27.09 -18.84 -4.73
N GLU A 694 -26.30 -19.14 -3.69
CA GLU A 694 -25.64 -18.15 -2.85
C GLU A 694 -24.62 -17.32 -3.61
N ALA A 695 -23.72 -17.97 -4.37
CA ALA A 695 -22.74 -17.25 -5.18
C ALA A 695 -23.42 -16.31 -6.19
N ARG A 696 -24.50 -16.77 -6.82
CA ARG A 696 -25.31 -15.93 -7.71
C ARG A 696 -25.93 -14.74 -6.98
N ALA A 697 -26.46 -14.95 -5.78
CA ALA A 697 -27.06 -13.88 -4.97
C ALA A 697 -26.03 -12.81 -4.60
N VAL A 698 -24.86 -13.22 -4.08
CA VAL A 698 -23.76 -12.31 -3.71
C VAL A 698 -23.29 -11.48 -4.91
N VAL A 699 -23.07 -12.12 -6.07
CA VAL A 699 -22.62 -11.40 -7.28
C VAL A 699 -23.71 -10.48 -7.83
N MET A 700 -24.99 -10.87 -7.74
CA MET A 700 -26.10 -9.97 -8.09
C MET A 700 -26.18 -8.76 -7.16
N ASP A 701 -25.98 -8.95 -5.86
CA ASP A 701 -25.98 -7.86 -4.89
C ASP A 701 -24.78 -6.94 -5.10
N LEU A 702 -23.60 -7.48 -5.45
CA LEU A 702 -22.45 -6.68 -5.88
C LEU A 702 -22.76 -5.84 -7.12
N ILE A 703 -23.42 -6.42 -8.13
CA ILE A 703 -23.84 -5.68 -9.33
C ILE A 703 -24.78 -4.53 -8.95
N ARG A 704 -25.77 -4.80 -8.09
CA ARG A 704 -26.72 -3.79 -7.60
C ARG A 704 -26.02 -2.72 -6.79
N GLU A 705 -25.03 -3.06 -5.98
CA GLU A 705 -24.23 -2.11 -5.20
C GLU A 705 -23.49 -1.14 -6.13
N TYR A 706 -22.85 -1.65 -7.20
CA TYR A 706 -22.20 -0.82 -8.21
C TYR A 706 -23.18 0.07 -9.00
N GLU A 707 -24.38 -0.45 -9.32
CA GLU A 707 -25.43 0.34 -9.97
C GLU A 707 -26.02 1.41 -9.03
N ALA A 708 -26.19 1.08 -7.75
CA ALA A 708 -26.64 2.00 -6.73
C ALA A 708 -25.61 3.12 -6.54
N ALA A 709 -24.32 2.79 -6.59
CA ALA A 709 -23.23 3.77 -6.56
C ALA A 709 -23.21 4.72 -7.77
N GLU A 710 -23.98 4.48 -8.84
CA GLU A 710 -24.17 5.45 -9.92
C GLU A 710 -25.20 6.54 -9.59
N ARG A 711 -25.94 6.42 -8.48
CA ARG A 711 -27.04 7.31 -8.09
C ARG A 711 -26.67 8.21 -6.92
N ASP A 712 -27.29 9.38 -6.86
CA ASP A 712 -27.05 10.40 -5.82
C ASP A 712 -27.45 9.92 -4.42
N ASP A 713 -28.41 9.00 -4.32
CA ASP A 713 -28.99 8.46 -3.09
C ASP A 713 -28.22 7.27 -2.49
N TYR A 714 -27.08 6.88 -3.07
CA TYR A 714 -26.32 5.69 -2.65
C TYR A 714 -25.95 5.65 -1.16
N LEU A 715 -25.60 6.80 -0.57
CA LEU A 715 -25.22 6.90 0.84
C LEU A 715 -26.38 7.27 1.78
N ASP A 716 -27.61 7.41 1.25
CA ASP A 716 -28.76 7.78 2.06
C ASP A 716 -29.37 6.53 2.75
N PRO A 717 -29.29 6.43 4.09
CA PRO A 717 -29.87 5.30 4.84
C PRO A 717 -31.41 5.23 4.76
N GLU A 718 -32.10 6.28 4.30
CA GLU A 718 -33.57 6.33 4.17
C GLU A 718 -34.08 5.92 2.78
N ALA A 719 -33.25 5.94 1.74
CA ALA A 719 -33.65 5.63 0.35
C ALA A 719 -34.17 4.19 0.17
N GLY A 720 -33.75 3.27 1.05
CA GLY A 720 -34.24 1.89 1.08
C GLY A 720 -35.61 1.70 1.76
N LYS A 721 -36.09 2.69 2.53
CA LYS A 721 -37.37 2.59 3.27
C LYS A 721 -38.56 3.08 2.48
N GLU A 722 -38.39 4.03 1.56
CA GLU A 722 -39.50 4.56 0.75
C GLU A 722 -40.10 3.52 -0.20
N ASN A 723 -39.30 2.52 -0.64
CA ASN A 723 -39.79 1.44 -1.50
C ASN A 723 -40.52 0.30 -0.76
N GLN A 724 -40.64 0.33 0.57
CA GLN A 724 -41.41 -0.67 1.34
C GLN A 724 -42.79 -0.16 1.82
N VAL A 725 -43.11 1.12 1.64
CA VAL A 725 -44.41 1.69 2.07
C VAL A 725 -45.43 1.73 0.91
N GLY A 726 -45.06 1.20 -0.27
CA GLY A 726 -45.90 1.17 -1.46
C GLY A 726 -45.94 -0.19 -2.15
N ALA A 727 -46.33 -1.25 -1.43
CA ALA A 727 -46.81 -2.51 -2.02
C ALA A 727 -47.93 -3.10 -1.16
#